data_AF-A0A1Z5TUR6-F1
#
_entry.id   AF-A0A1Z5TUR6-F1
#
_cell.length_a   1.000
_cell.length_b   1.000
_cell.length_c   1.000
_cell.angle_alpha   90.00
_cell.angle_beta   90.00
_cell.angle_gamma   90.00
#
_symmetry.space_group_name_H-M   'P 1'
#
loop_
_entity.id
_entity.type
_entity.pdbx_description
1 polymer ?
#
loop_
_entity_poly.entity_id
_entity_poly.type
_entity_poly.pdbx_seq_one_letter_code
_entity_poly.pdbx_strand_id
1 'polypeptide(L)'
;MSGRKDFLSQKAPENYVAGLGRGATGFTTRSDLGPAREGPSEEQLKEALAKRAAALGTSAPTAYGVGKKKDDEAEEEQFQDAENEEGLFATGNYDREDDEADRIYQSVDERMDRRRKARREAREQQEREDYERNNPKIQQQFADLKRALGTVSDEDWANIPEVGDLTGRNRRNKQNERQRFYAVPDTVLAGARDGAQMGTEVQDEGMATEAGGAGAEQADGTMTNFADIGAARNRVMQVRLDAAAQSQQQDTSGAASVAGGGTSTSVDPKGYLTSLTKTEMKASEIPVGDIKRARVLLESVIKRNPRHGPGWIAAARLEEFAGKTQSAQNVIRRGTEMCPKSEDVWLEAIRLSASHGNKANAKILAANAIKSNDRSVKLWVEAMGLEDQPLAKKRVLRKALDHIPQSVAIWKEAVNLEEDPSDAKLMLAKATEIIPLSVELWLALARLESPEEAQKVLNKARKAVPASFEIWIAAARLQEQTGQTQMVAKVMERGVKSLARESAMLKREEWISQAEICEEEGAVLTCQAIIRETLGWGLDEDDDRKQIWLDDAKSSTNRGRFETARAIYAYAIRVFYNRKSVWLAAAELERQHGSREALWDLLGEAVRSCPTSEVLWMQLAREKWQAGEIDEARKVLGLAFQANPGNEDIWLAAVKLEAENGETDKARALLAEARGEAGTDRVWIKSVAFERQINKSSDEALALVNEGLQLYPKAAKLWMMKGQIYESRNMLPQAREAFNTGTRACPRSVPLWLLASRLEEKMGVLVKARSILDRARLAVKGSPELWTESVRLEYRAKNTAAANQKMAQALQECPTSGLVWSERIWHLEARTQRKPRILEAIQKADNDPILFVTAARIFWGERKLEKADGWFQKAVVLDPDLGDTWGWYYKFACQHGTEEKREEIVSKCVMNDPKHGEVWAAPKPPPGAAIWSNAQDLVDTNAALLRNFLGALDTAEITPKRFLLQTGAKNYGVHLGPTRTPHVESDPRVTLDPNFYYPQEDALFEWCKKHPGTHWNVICPAWIIGATTNAAMNALHPLAVYAAVQAWKGESFKYNGDFDAWMGVGEYSSAMLTGYLSEWAVLEDKCKDQKFNASDTSPLPMNRLWPELARWYDCKQIDGPELDEGKITTIDPGNVPTPLGYGPSRKMRFNFLLVKWAEKPENKQAWQEIMQKHKLTHNPFEDIECHFSFGDAAAIGAPNILSMNKARCFGWTGHVDTLESLHKAYSELHNVGMLPPMVADAKPLM
;
A
#
# COMPACT_ATOMS: atom_id res chain seq x y z
N MET A 1 -47.63 21.37 -18.12
CA MET A 1 -48.41 22.55 -18.52
C MET A 1 -48.33 22.62 -20.04
N SER A 2 -49.39 22.36 -20.81
CA SER A 2 -50.69 23.07 -20.85
C SER A 2 -50.50 24.55 -21.21
N GLY A 3 -50.87 24.91 -22.44
CA GLY A 3 -50.52 26.20 -23.05
C GLY A 3 -50.91 26.30 -24.54
N ARG A 4 -52.20 26.12 -24.85
CA ARG A 4 -52.91 26.43 -26.12
C ARG A 4 -52.10 26.49 -27.44
N LYS A 5 -52.28 25.46 -28.29
CA LYS A 5 -52.20 25.58 -29.77
C LYS A 5 -53.58 25.84 -30.44
N ASP A 6 -54.54 26.30 -29.63
CA ASP A 6 -55.98 26.36 -29.90
C ASP A 6 -56.35 27.05 -31.23
N PHE A 7 -55.67 28.15 -31.57
CA PHE A 7 -56.01 29.02 -32.70
C PHE A 7 -55.71 28.40 -34.08
N LEU A 8 -54.87 27.37 -34.16
CA LEU A 8 -54.52 26.68 -35.41
C LEU A 8 -55.54 25.60 -35.82
N SER A 9 -56.39 25.19 -34.87
CA SER A 9 -57.45 24.19 -35.06
C SER A 9 -58.85 24.79 -35.29
N GLN A 10 -58.98 26.12 -35.26
CA GLN A 10 -60.24 26.83 -35.42
C GLN A 10 -60.29 27.50 -36.80
N LYS A 11 -61.47 27.52 -37.45
CA LYS A 11 -61.69 28.33 -38.65
C LYS A 11 -61.60 29.82 -38.30
N ALA A 12 -61.11 30.64 -39.23
CA ALA A 12 -61.10 32.08 -39.09
C ALA A 12 -62.54 32.63 -38.94
N PRO A 13 -62.80 33.62 -38.05
CA PRO A 13 -64.12 34.24 -37.94
C PRO A 13 -64.52 34.97 -39.23
N GLU A 14 -65.78 34.82 -39.63
CA GLU A 14 -66.30 35.17 -40.97
C GLU A 14 -66.35 36.68 -41.30
N ASN A 15 -65.77 37.55 -40.45
CA ASN A 15 -65.65 39.00 -40.68
C ASN A 15 -64.27 39.58 -40.27
N TYR A 16 -63.21 38.76 -40.12
CA TYR A 16 -61.89 39.24 -39.70
C TYR A 16 -60.97 39.62 -40.88
N VAL A 17 -60.82 40.92 -41.15
CA VAL A 17 -59.88 41.45 -42.15
C VAL A 17 -58.48 41.58 -41.53
N ALA A 18 -57.56 40.69 -41.93
CA ALA A 18 -56.30 40.46 -41.20
C ALA A 18 -55.30 41.64 -41.14
N GLY A 19 -55.35 42.59 -42.08
CA GLY A 19 -54.53 43.81 -42.04
C GLY A 19 -55.09 44.83 -41.03
N LEU A 20 -56.36 45.19 -41.20
CA LEU A 20 -57.04 46.21 -40.39
C LEU A 20 -57.26 45.74 -38.94
N GLY A 21 -57.69 44.49 -38.76
CA GLY A 21 -57.93 43.87 -37.44
C GLY A 21 -56.66 43.66 -36.59
N ARG A 22 -55.47 43.79 -37.19
CA ARG A 22 -54.17 43.80 -36.51
C ARG A 22 -53.78 45.19 -36.00
N GLY A 23 -54.48 46.26 -36.43
CA GLY A 23 -54.10 47.65 -36.14
C GLY A 23 -52.82 48.10 -36.85
N ALA A 24 -52.44 47.44 -37.95
CA ALA A 24 -51.27 47.82 -38.74
C ALA A 24 -51.61 48.95 -39.73
N THR A 25 -50.80 49.99 -39.77
CA THR A 25 -50.88 51.09 -40.73
C THR A 25 -49.56 51.21 -41.51
N GLY A 26 -49.66 51.47 -42.82
CA GLY A 26 -48.50 51.64 -43.71
C GLY A 26 -47.88 53.03 -43.60
N PHE A 27 -46.56 53.11 -43.83
CA PHE A 27 -45.82 54.37 -43.84
C PHE A 27 -45.89 55.00 -45.23
N THR A 28 -46.65 56.07 -45.39
CA THR A 28 -46.75 56.81 -46.67
C THR A 28 -45.50 57.64 -46.93
N THR A 29 -45.12 57.76 -48.20
CA THR A 29 -44.02 58.65 -48.62
C THR A 29 -44.45 59.53 -49.79
N ARG A 30 -43.53 60.33 -50.34
CA ARG A 30 -43.88 61.56 -51.07
C ARG A 30 -44.48 61.36 -52.47
N SER A 31 -44.69 60.10 -52.88
CA SER A 31 -45.43 59.67 -54.08
C SER A 31 -46.95 59.79 -53.93
N ASP A 32 -47.49 59.72 -52.71
CA ASP A 32 -48.88 59.29 -52.49
C ASP A 32 -49.93 60.43 -52.61
N LEU A 33 -49.61 61.49 -53.36
CA LEU A 33 -50.49 62.63 -53.61
C LEU A 33 -51.23 62.52 -54.95
N GLY A 34 -52.04 61.47 -55.07
CA GLY A 34 -53.01 61.27 -56.17
C GLY A 34 -54.25 60.52 -55.67
N PRO A 35 -55.47 60.82 -56.16
CA PRO A 35 -56.69 60.22 -55.64
C PRO A 35 -56.83 58.77 -56.11
N ALA A 36 -56.45 57.83 -55.25
CA ALA A 36 -56.79 56.42 -55.43
C ALA A 36 -58.33 56.26 -55.41
N ARG A 37 -58.87 55.62 -56.46
CA ARG A 37 -60.26 55.17 -56.51
C ARG A 37 -60.23 53.66 -56.33
N GLU A 38 -60.79 53.18 -55.23
CA GLU A 38 -60.77 51.77 -54.85
C GLU A 38 -61.37 50.88 -55.95
N GLY A 39 -60.68 49.77 -56.27
CA GLY A 39 -61.13 48.78 -57.23
C GLY A 39 -62.21 47.85 -56.65
N PRO A 40 -63.06 47.25 -57.49
CA PRO A 40 -64.10 46.31 -57.05
C PRO A 40 -63.50 45.04 -56.41
N SER A 41 -64.24 44.46 -55.46
CA SER A 41 -63.76 43.32 -54.67
C SER A 41 -63.76 41.99 -55.44
N GLU A 42 -62.97 41.03 -54.95
CA GLU A 42 -62.80 39.69 -55.53
C GLU A 42 -64.13 38.91 -55.70
N GLU A 43 -65.14 39.23 -54.89
CA GLU A 43 -66.48 38.65 -54.97
C GLU A 43 -67.27 39.14 -56.19
N GLN A 44 -67.13 40.42 -56.55
CA GLN A 44 -67.79 41.02 -57.73
C GLN A 44 -67.21 40.46 -59.04
N LEU A 45 -65.91 40.18 -59.07
CA LEU A 45 -65.24 39.48 -60.18
C LEU A 45 -65.74 38.03 -60.33
N LYS A 46 -65.92 37.29 -59.22
CA LYS A 46 -66.48 35.93 -59.24
C LYS A 46 -67.94 35.91 -59.70
N GLU A 47 -68.75 36.89 -59.30
CA GLU A 47 -70.14 36.99 -59.76
C GLU A 47 -70.23 37.32 -61.27
N ALA A 48 -69.35 38.18 -61.78
CA ALA A 48 -69.27 38.50 -63.21
C ALA A 48 -68.87 37.28 -64.05
N LEU A 49 -67.86 36.52 -63.63
CA LEU A 49 -67.43 35.28 -64.29
C LEU A 49 -68.52 34.19 -64.25
N ALA A 50 -69.24 34.05 -63.12
CA ALA A 50 -70.36 33.12 -63.01
C ALA A 50 -71.51 33.47 -63.98
N LYS A 51 -71.86 34.77 -64.12
CA LYS A 51 -72.84 35.26 -65.10
C LYS A 51 -72.38 35.03 -66.54
N ARG A 52 -71.09 35.17 -66.84
CA ARG A 52 -70.51 34.94 -68.17
C ARG A 52 -70.55 33.45 -68.58
N ALA A 53 -70.24 32.53 -67.66
CA ALA A 53 -70.38 31.10 -67.90
C ALA A 53 -71.84 30.69 -68.20
N ALA A 54 -72.81 31.25 -67.46
CA ALA A 54 -74.23 31.00 -67.67
C ALA A 54 -74.75 31.42 -69.07
N ALA A 55 -74.11 32.40 -69.72
CA ALA A 55 -74.47 32.86 -71.06
C ALA A 55 -73.90 31.98 -72.19
N LEU A 56 -72.84 31.21 -71.94
CA LEU A 56 -72.11 30.42 -72.94
C LEU A 56 -72.45 28.92 -72.92
N GLY A 57 -73.32 28.47 -72.00
CA GLY A 57 -73.81 27.09 -71.96
C GLY A 57 -72.77 26.05 -71.53
N THR A 58 -71.67 26.49 -70.90
CA THR A 58 -70.57 25.65 -70.42
C THR A 58 -70.38 25.79 -68.90
N SER A 59 -69.93 24.72 -68.25
CA SER A 59 -69.77 24.66 -66.80
C SER A 59 -68.61 25.53 -66.30
N ALA A 60 -68.88 26.43 -65.34
CA ALA A 60 -67.85 27.27 -64.72
C ALA A 60 -66.74 26.43 -64.05
N PRO A 61 -65.44 26.72 -64.27
CA PRO A 61 -64.34 25.93 -63.70
C PRO A 61 -64.22 26.05 -62.18
N THR A 62 -64.06 24.92 -61.49
CA THR A 62 -63.76 24.88 -60.05
C THR A 62 -62.26 25.08 -59.78
N ALA A 63 -61.87 26.35 -59.62
CA ALA A 63 -60.71 26.84 -58.85
C ALA A 63 -59.49 25.91 -58.68
N TYR A 64 -58.65 25.83 -59.71
CA TYR A 64 -57.21 25.69 -59.49
C TYR A 64 -56.61 27.06 -59.16
N GLY A 65 -55.68 27.14 -58.20
CA GLY A 65 -54.82 28.32 -58.06
C GLY A 65 -54.38 28.70 -56.64
N VAL A 66 -53.14 29.23 -56.58
CA VAL A 66 -52.62 30.12 -55.52
C VAL A 66 -52.67 29.59 -54.08
N GLY A 67 -51.87 28.56 -53.81
CA GLY A 67 -51.24 28.45 -52.49
C GLY A 67 -50.26 29.61 -52.29
N LYS A 68 -50.31 30.32 -51.16
CA LYS A 68 -49.47 31.49 -50.90
C LYS A 68 -47.97 31.15 -50.90
N LYS A 69 -47.25 31.54 -51.96
CA LYS A 69 -45.83 31.98 -51.81
C LYS A 69 -45.83 33.18 -50.84
N LYS A 70 -44.74 33.40 -50.13
CA LYS A 70 -44.50 34.66 -49.41
C LYS A 70 -43.93 35.69 -50.37
N ASP A 71 -44.20 36.96 -50.08
CA ASP A 71 -43.92 38.11 -50.93
C ASP A 71 -42.43 38.53 -50.95
N ASP A 72 -41.52 37.65 -50.50
CA ASP A 72 -40.06 37.88 -50.42
C ASP A 72 -39.25 37.22 -51.57
N GLU A 73 -39.88 36.38 -52.41
CA GLU A 73 -39.24 35.62 -53.51
C GLU A 73 -39.99 35.75 -54.86
N ALA A 74 -40.89 36.73 -55.00
CA ALA A 74 -41.72 36.90 -56.20
C ALA A 74 -41.19 37.96 -57.18
N GLU A 75 -40.45 38.96 -56.68
CA GLU A 75 -40.06 40.14 -57.49
C GLU A 75 -38.89 39.88 -58.45
N GLU A 76 -38.14 38.77 -58.34
CA GLU A 76 -36.98 38.50 -59.20
C GLU A 76 -37.25 37.55 -60.38
N GLU A 77 -38.31 36.74 -60.37
CA GLU A 77 -38.69 35.86 -61.51
C GLU A 77 -39.55 36.60 -62.55
N GLN A 78 -40.31 37.63 -62.16
CA GLN A 78 -41.28 38.31 -63.03
C GLN A 78 -40.65 39.34 -64.00
N PHE A 79 -39.39 39.73 -63.81
CA PHE A 79 -38.72 40.81 -64.56
C PHE A 79 -37.59 40.35 -65.50
N GLN A 80 -37.51 39.05 -65.85
CA GLN A 80 -36.36 38.51 -66.61
C GLN A 80 -36.51 38.50 -68.13
N ASP A 81 -37.71 38.71 -68.69
CA ASP A 81 -37.88 38.87 -70.15
C ASP A 81 -39.04 39.82 -70.50
N ALA A 82 -38.82 40.71 -71.48
CA ALA A 82 -39.72 41.81 -71.80
C ALA A 82 -40.85 41.45 -72.80
N GLU A 83 -40.83 40.25 -73.38
CA GLU A 83 -41.85 39.77 -74.32
C GLU A 83 -42.94 38.90 -73.64
N ASN A 84 -42.86 38.72 -72.31
CA ASN A 84 -43.65 37.73 -71.56
C ASN A 84 -44.81 38.33 -70.72
N GLU A 85 -45.32 39.51 -71.08
CA GLU A 85 -46.54 40.12 -70.49
C GLU A 85 -47.83 39.48 -71.04
N GLU A 86 -47.96 38.15 -70.92
CA GLU A 86 -49.17 37.44 -71.35
C GLU A 86 -50.41 37.81 -70.51
N GLY A 87 -51.57 37.93 -71.17
CA GLY A 87 -52.88 38.04 -70.51
C GLY A 87 -53.46 39.45 -70.32
N LEU A 88 -52.75 40.51 -70.72
CA LEU A 88 -53.19 41.92 -70.59
C LEU A 88 -54.63 42.21 -71.07
N PHE A 89 -55.12 41.51 -72.11
CA PHE A 89 -56.45 41.71 -72.69
C PHE A 89 -57.52 40.72 -72.18
N ALA A 90 -57.15 39.71 -71.39
CA ALA A 90 -58.03 38.61 -71.00
C ALA A 90 -59.20 39.00 -70.06
N THR A 91 -59.12 40.17 -69.43
CA THR A 91 -60.14 40.69 -68.48
C THR A 91 -61.23 41.53 -69.13
N GLY A 92 -61.19 41.75 -70.45
CA GLY A 92 -62.24 42.46 -71.18
C GLY A 92 -63.58 41.72 -71.25
N ASN A 93 -64.63 42.47 -71.60
CA ASN A 93 -65.82 41.89 -72.22
C ASN A 93 -65.40 41.38 -73.62
N TYR A 94 -64.95 40.12 -73.67
CA TYR A 94 -64.70 39.41 -74.92
C TYR A 94 -66.02 38.72 -75.30
N ASP A 95 -66.61 39.22 -76.36
CA ASP A 95 -67.98 38.96 -76.79
C ASP A 95 -67.99 37.93 -77.93
N ARG A 96 -69.18 37.62 -78.45
CA ARG A 96 -69.35 36.52 -79.41
C ARG A 96 -68.71 36.80 -80.77
N GLU A 97 -68.47 38.07 -81.10
CA GLU A 97 -67.80 38.49 -82.33
C GLU A 97 -66.27 38.35 -82.21
N ASP A 98 -65.70 38.62 -81.02
CA ASP A 98 -64.28 38.36 -80.73
C ASP A 98 -63.97 36.86 -80.82
N ASP A 99 -64.85 36.02 -80.25
CA ASP A 99 -64.71 34.57 -80.27
C ASP A 99 -64.87 33.92 -81.66
N GLU A 100 -65.46 34.65 -82.62
CA GLU A 100 -65.45 34.27 -84.04
C GLU A 100 -64.21 34.84 -84.76
N ALA A 101 -63.77 36.06 -84.42
CA ALA A 101 -62.55 36.67 -84.97
C ALA A 101 -61.29 35.87 -84.59
N ASP A 102 -61.11 35.51 -83.32
CA ASP A 102 -59.96 34.72 -82.85
C ASP A 102 -59.94 33.32 -83.47
N ARG A 103 -61.11 32.70 -83.68
CA ARG A 103 -61.20 31.43 -84.43
C ARG A 103 -60.82 31.59 -85.90
N ILE A 104 -61.11 32.73 -86.53
CA ILE A 104 -60.63 33.05 -87.88
C ILE A 104 -59.11 33.23 -87.89
N TYR A 105 -58.54 34.01 -86.95
CA TYR A 105 -57.08 34.20 -86.86
C TYR A 105 -56.32 32.91 -86.55
N GLN A 106 -56.77 32.10 -85.57
CA GLN A 106 -56.22 30.77 -85.32
C GLN A 106 -56.26 29.87 -86.58
N SER A 107 -57.33 29.93 -87.37
CA SER A 107 -57.41 29.17 -88.63
C SER A 107 -56.43 29.65 -89.70
N VAL A 108 -56.04 30.93 -89.69
CA VAL A 108 -54.99 31.50 -90.55
C VAL A 108 -53.61 31.07 -90.06
N ASP A 109 -53.34 31.16 -88.76
CA ASP A 109 -52.04 30.78 -88.19
C ASP A 109 -51.79 29.27 -88.30
N GLU A 110 -52.78 28.42 -88.00
CA GLU A 110 -52.69 27.00 -88.31
C GLU A 110 -52.37 26.75 -89.79
N ARG A 111 -52.97 27.51 -90.71
CA ARG A 111 -52.76 27.36 -92.15
C ARG A 111 -51.39 27.87 -92.61
N MET A 112 -50.81 28.84 -91.92
CA MET A 112 -49.43 29.27 -92.12
C MET A 112 -48.46 28.20 -91.60
N ASP A 113 -48.72 27.66 -90.41
CA ASP A 113 -47.84 26.71 -89.75
C ASP A 113 -47.87 25.33 -90.40
N ARG A 114 -49.03 24.85 -90.88
CA ARG A 114 -49.20 23.59 -91.65
C ARG A 114 -48.22 23.44 -92.83
N ARG A 115 -47.62 24.54 -93.33
CA ARG A 115 -46.57 24.52 -94.36
C ARG A 115 -45.26 23.84 -93.91
N ARG A 116 -44.99 23.78 -92.60
CA ARG A 116 -43.81 23.11 -92.02
C ARG A 116 -44.09 22.28 -90.76
N LYS A 117 -45.26 22.44 -90.12
CA LYS A 117 -45.70 21.80 -88.86
C LYS A 117 -45.22 20.36 -88.69
N ALA A 118 -45.64 19.43 -89.56
CA ALA A 118 -45.27 18.01 -89.48
C ALA A 118 -43.75 17.70 -89.55
N ARG A 119 -42.92 18.61 -90.09
CA ARG A 119 -41.44 18.46 -90.10
C ARG A 119 -40.75 19.26 -88.98
N ARG A 120 -41.44 20.24 -88.39
CA ARG A 120 -41.00 20.93 -87.17
C ARG A 120 -41.26 20.03 -85.95
N GLU A 121 -42.51 19.62 -85.77
CA GLU A 121 -42.96 18.77 -84.65
C GLU A 121 -42.16 17.46 -84.59
N ALA A 122 -41.99 16.75 -85.72
CA ALA A 122 -41.21 15.51 -85.74
C ALA A 122 -39.73 15.70 -85.35
N ARG A 123 -39.15 16.88 -85.62
CA ARG A 123 -37.78 17.21 -85.21
C ARG A 123 -37.73 17.61 -83.73
N GLU A 124 -38.62 18.49 -83.30
CA GLU A 124 -38.70 18.95 -81.90
C GLU A 124 -39.01 17.79 -80.94
N GLN A 125 -39.82 16.82 -81.39
CA GLN A 125 -40.09 15.59 -80.66
C GLN A 125 -38.85 14.70 -80.60
N GLN A 126 -38.12 14.48 -81.71
CA GLN A 126 -36.84 13.75 -81.68
C GLN A 126 -35.80 14.42 -80.77
N GLU A 127 -35.63 15.75 -80.88
CA GLU A 127 -34.67 16.49 -80.05
C GLU A 127 -35.07 16.47 -78.56
N ARG A 128 -36.37 16.44 -78.23
CA ARG A 128 -36.86 16.28 -76.86
C ARG A 128 -36.68 14.85 -76.33
N GLU A 129 -36.97 13.83 -77.13
CA GLU A 129 -36.77 12.42 -76.77
C GLU A 129 -35.27 12.09 -76.60
N ASP A 130 -34.40 12.62 -77.44
CA ASP A 130 -32.93 12.51 -77.31
C ASP A 130 -32.42 13.29 -76.09
N TYR A 131 -32.98 14.47 -75.79
CA TYR A 131 -32.63 15.24 -74.59
C TYR A 131 -33.07 14.54 -73.30
N GLU A 132 -34.30 14.03 -73.20
CA GLU A 132 -34.76 13.31 -72.00
C GLU A 132 -34.06 11.96 -71.82
N ARG A 133 -33.59 11.31 -72.90
CA ARG A 133 -32.76 10.11 -72.81
C ARG A 133 -31.35 10.40 -72.27
N ASN A 134 -30.77 11.55 -72.62
CA ASN A 134 -29.41 11.93 -72.21
C ASN A 134 -29.37 12.64 -70.84
N ASN A 135 -30.39 13.44 -70.53
CA ASN A 135 -30.55 14.19 -69.28
C ASN A 135 -31.95 13.95 -68.65
N PRO A 136 -32.29 12.71 -68.22
CA PRO A 136 -33.54 12.44 -67.52
C PRO A 136 -33.59 13.26 -66.22
N LYS A 137 -34.74 13.84 -65.91
CA LYS A 137 -34.94 14.63 -64.68
C LYS A 137 -34.76 13.74 -63.45
N ILE A 138 -34.34 14.31 -62.32
CA ILE A 138 -34.14 13.56 -61.06
C ILE A 138 -35.39 12.71 -60.70
N GLN A 139 -36.60 13.25 -60.89
CA GLN A 139 -37.83 12.50 -60.65
C GLN A 139 -38.04 11.29 -61.58
N GLN A 140 -37.48 11.30 -62.79
CA GLN A 140 -37.44 10.16 -63.73
C GLN A 140 -36.32 9.17 -63.33
N GLN A 141 -35.14 9.67 -62.91
CA GLN A 141 -34.01 8.86 -62.43
C GLN A 141 -34.34 8.01 -61.19
N PHE A 142 -35.28 8.47 -60.35
CA PHE A 142 -35.78 7.74 -59.18
C PHE A 142 -37.22 7.18 -59.39
N ALA A 143 -37.75 7.16 -60.62
CA ALA A 143 -39.13 6.71 -60.91
C ALA A 143 -39.33 5.19 -60.85
N ASP A 144 -38.23 4.44 -60.86
CA ASP A 144 -38.14 2.99 -60.62
C ASP A 144 -38.04 2.70 -59.11
N LEU A 145 -37.13 3.36 -58.40
CA LEU A 145 -36.96 3.27 -56.94
C LEU A 145 -38.22 3.73 -56.20
N LYS A 146 -38.91 4.77 -56.69
CA LYS A 146 -40.23 5.19 -56.16
C LYS A 146 -41.34 4.16 -56.45
N ARG A 147 -41.21 3.31 -57.47
CA ARG A 147 -42.10 2.17 -57.71
C ARG A 147 -41.75 0.98 -56.80
N ALA A 148 -40.46 0.73 -56.57
CA ALA A 148 -39.97 -0.29 -55.64
C ALA A 148 -40.38 0.02 -54.18
N LEU A 149 -40.41 1.29 -53.79
CA LEU A 149 -40.97 1.72 -52.49
C LEU A 149 -42.47 1.35 -52.31
N GLY A 150 -43.18 1.01 -53.39
CA GLY A 150 -44.53 0.45 -53.34
C GLY A 150 -44.61 -1.04 -52.97
N THR A 151 -43.48 -1.73 -52.76
CA THR A 151 -43.45 -3.11 -52.23
C THR A 151 -43.08 -3.16 -50.74
N VAL A 152 -42.89 -2.03 -50.09
CA VAL A 152 -42.68 -1.89 -48.63
C VAL A 152 -44.05 -1.86 -47.95
N SER A 153 -44.27 -2.67 -46.91
CA SER A 153 -45.58 -2.77 -46.27
C SER A 153 -45.86 -1.60 -45.33
N ASP A 154 -47.14 -1.34 -45.03
CA ASP A 154 -47.53 -0.32 -44.04
C ASP A 154 -46.98 -0.63 -42.64
N GLU A 155 -46.72 -1.90 -42.31
CA GLU A 155 -46.06 -2.30 -41.06
C GLU A 155 -44.56 -1.96 -41.09
N ASP A 156 -43.87 -2.11 -42.23
CA ASP A 156 -42.48 -1.66 -42.39
C ASP A 156 -42.38 -0.14 -42.30
N TRP A 157 -43.32 0.59 -42.94
CA TRP A 157 -43.42 2.06 -42.84
C TRP A 157 -43.67 2.54 -41.41
N ALA A 158 -44.50 1.84 -40.63
CA ALA A 158 -44.74 2.14 -39.23
C ALA A 158 -43.55 1.81 -38.32
N ASN A 159 -42.68 0.87 -38.72
CA ASN A 159 -41.49 0.46 -37.97
C ASN A 159 -40.20 1.19 -38.38
N ILE A 160 -40.26 2.20 -39.25
CA ILE A 160 -39.09 3.05 -39.56
C ILE A 160 -38.58 3.71 -38.27
N PRO A 161 -37.32 3.48 -37.85
CA PRO A 161 -36.80 4.05 -36.61
C PRO A 161 -36.73 5.58 -36.69
N GLU A 162 -37.26 6.27 -35.67
CA GLU A 162 -36.98 7.70 -35.49
C GLU A 162 -35.47 7.94 -35.33
N VAL A 163 -34.98 9.10 -35.77
CA VAL A 163 -33.57 9.50 -35.68
C VAL A 163 -33.14 9.79 -34.24
N GLY A 164 -32.86 8.72 -33.50
CA GLY A 164 -32.14 8.76 -32.23
C GLY A 164 -30.74 9.37 -32.41
N ASP A 165 -30.27 10.12 -31.42
CA ASP A 165 -28.97 10.80 -31.45
C ASP A 165 -27.80 9.81 -31.25
N LEU A 166 -27.55 9.00 -32.28
CA LEU A 166 -26.43 8.05 -32.40
C LEU A 166 -25.05 8.69 -32.18
N THR A 167 -24.96 10.03 -32.26
CA THR A 167 -23.73 10.80 -32.07
C THR A 167 -23.58 11.43 -30.68
N GLY A 168 -24.62 11.37 -29.84
CA GLY A 168 -24.68 12.04 -28.53
C GLY A 168 -24.51 13.57 -28.57
N ARG A 169 -24.68 14.20 -29.74
CA ARG A 169 -24.42 15.63 -29.99
C ARG A 169 -25.26 16.53 -29.10
N ASN A 170 -26.51 16.16 -28.84
CA ASN A 170 -27.45 16.92 -28.03
C ASN A 170 -27.06 16.88 -26.54
N ARG A 171 -26.52 15.75 -26.06
CA ARG A 171 -25.91 15.63 -24.72
C ARG A 171 -24.65 16.51 -24.61
N ARG A 172 -23.81 16.53 -25.65
CA ARG A 172 -22.55 17.29 -25.68
C ARG A 172 -22.77 18.81 -25.64
N ASN A 173 -23.72 19.34 -26.42
CA ASN A 173 -24.07 20.77 -26.38
C ASN A 173 -24.55 21.20 -24.98
N LYS A 174 -25.47 20.44 -24.39
CA LYS A 174 -26.08 20.71 -23.07
C LYS A 174 -25.08 20.65 -21.90
N GLN A 175 -23.89 20.09 -22.13
CA GLN A 175 -22.78 20.03 -21.19
C GLN A 175 -21.83 21.24 -21.31
N ASN A 176 -21.73 21.86 -22.50
CA ASN A 176 -20.99 23.11 -22.71
C ASN A 176 -21.74 24.34 -22.16
N GLU A 177 -23.06 24.42 -22.36
CA GLU A 177 -23.90 25.57 -21.95
C GLU A 177 -23.92 25.86 -20.44
N ARG A 178 -23.39 24.96 -19.60
CA ARG A 178 -23.41 25.08 -18.13
C ARG A 178 -22.10 25.60 -17.51
N GLN A 179 -21.09 25.92 -18.32
CA GLN A 179 -19.80 26.39 -17.80
C GLN A 179 -19.82 27.90 -17.53
N ARG A 180 -19.84 28.27 -16.24
CA ARG A 180 -19.42 29.61 -15.79
C ARG A 180 -17.92 29.60 -15.57
N PHE A 181 -17.20 30.50 -16.23
CA PHE A 181 -15.77 30.69 -16.02
C PHE A 181 -15.51 31.58 -14.79
N TYR A 182 -14.49 31.21 -14.01
CA TYR A 182 -13.90 32.05 -12.98
C TYR A 182 -12.46 32.40 -13.40
N ALA A 183 -11.91 33.50 -12.88
CA ALA A 183 -10.48 33.78 -13.04
C ALA A 183 -9.67 32.68 -12.34
N VAL A 184 -8.69 32.12 -13.05
CA VAL A 184 -7.84 31.04 -12.56
C VAL A 184 -6.78 31.60 -11.61
N PRO A 185 -6.62 31.08 -10.37
CA PRO A 185 -5.58 31.55 -9.45
C PRO A 185 -4.17 31.20 -9.94
N ASP A 186 -3.18 32.06 -9.63
CA ASP A 186 -1.79 31.92 -10.09
C ASP A 186 -1.10 30.62 -9.65
N THR A 187 -1.61 29.95 -8.62
CA THR A 187 -1.17 28.60 -8.20
C THR A 187 -1.37 27.54 -9.30
N VAL A 188 -2.33 27.73 -10.20
CA VAL A 188 -2.55 26.85 -11.36
C VAL A 188 -1.54 27.15 -12.48
N LEU A 189 -1.07 28.39 -12.62
CA LEU A 189 0.05 28.71 -13.53
C LEU A 189 1.36 28.07 -13.05
N ALA A 190 1.56 27.95 -11.73
CA ALA A 190 2.65 27.16 -11.16
C ALA A 190 2.51 25.66 -11.51
N GLY A 191 1.34 25.05 -11.28
CA GLY A 191 1.11 23.63 -11.63
C GLY A 191 1.18 23.33 -13.14
N ALA A 192 0.78 24.28 -13.99
CA ALA A 192 0.87 24.16 -15.44
C ALA A 192 2.33 24.19 -15.96
N ARG A 193 3.27 24.77 -15.19
CA ARG A 193 4.70 24.78 -15.53
C ARG A 193 5.31 23.37 -15.52
N ASP A 194 4.87 22.53 -14.58
CA ASP A 194 5.40 21.18 -14.39
C ASP A 194 4.67 20.13 -15.25
N GLY A 195 3.45 20.44 -15.71
CA GLY A 195 2.63 19.54 -16.54
C GLY A 195 2.85 19.63 -18.05
N ALA A 196 3.64 20.59 -18.55
CA ALA A 196 3.66 20.98 -19.97
C ALA A 196 4.60 20.18 -20.90
N GLN A 197 5.00 18.95 -20.54
CA GLN A 197 5.74 18.05 -21.43
C GLN A 197 5.26 16.59 -21.34
N MET A 198 4.14 16.28 -22.01
CA MET A 198 3.84 14.97 -22.61
C MET A 198 2.61 15.09 -23.52
N GLY A 199 2.71 14.58 -24.76
CA GLY A 199 1.56 14.40 -25.66
C GLY A 199 1.26 15.52 -26.67
N THR A 200 2.05 15.60 -27.75
CA THR A 200 1.61 16.21 -29.02
C THR A 200 1.89 15.28 -30.19
N GLU A 201 1.09 14.23 -30.32
CA GLU A 201 0.97 13.45 -31.55
C GLU A 201 -0.50 13.01 -31.69
N VAL A 202 -1.07 13.18 -32.87
CA VAL A 202 -2.45 12.80 -33.18
C VAL A 202 -2.39 11.52 -34.00
N GLN A 203 -2.89 10.43 -33.43
CA GLN A 203 -3.20 9.20 -34.17
C GLN A 203 -4.71 9.11 -34.36
N ASP A 204 -5.16 9.33 -35.59
CA ASP A 204 -6.46 8.86 -36.08
C ASP A 204 -6.40 8.62 -37.59
N GLU A 205 -5.97 7.41 -37.97
CA GLU A 205 -6.57 6.68 -39.07
C GLU A 205 -6.70 5.22 -38.61
N GLY A 206 -7.91 4.68 -38.67
CA GLY A 206 -8.19 3.29 -38.28
C GLY A 206 -8.22 2.36 -39.48
N MET A 207 -7.98 1.06 -39.23
CA MET A 207 -8.60 0.01 -40.04
C MET A 207 -9.17 -1.07 -39.14
N ALA A 208 -10.45 -1.37 -39.37
CA ALA A 208 -11.06 -2.63 -38.98
C ALA A 208 -11.13 -3.54 -40.21
N THR A 209 -10.71 -4.79 -40.07
CA THR A 209 -11.03 -6.00 -40.86
C THR A 209 -9.99 -7.08 -40.50
N GLU A 210 -10.29 -8.37 -40.47
CA GLU A 210 -11.54 -9.09 -40.17
C GLU A 210 -11.16 -10.56 -39.88
N ALA A 211 -12.05 -11.35 -39.28
CA ALA A 211 -11.76 -12.76 -38.96
C ALA A 211 -12.94 -13.71 -39.22
N GLY A 212 -13.35 -13.83 -40.48
CA GLY A 212 -14.02 -15.00 -41.09
C GLY A 212 -15.40 -15.44 -40.55
N GLY A 213 -16.44 -15.44 -41.40
CA GLY A 213 -17.80 -15.80 -40.94
C GLY A 213 -18.91 -16.15 -41.93
N ALA A 214 -18.63 -16.52 -43.19
CA ALA A 214 -19.57 -17.15 -44.16
C ALA A 214 -20.84 -16.38 -44.62
N GLY A 215 -21.05 -16.30 -45.95
CA GLY A 215 -22.32 -15.86 -46.57
C GLY A 215 -22.19 -15.50 -48.06
N ALA A 216 -22.86 -16.26 -48.93
CA ALA A 216 -22.97 -16.06 -50.40
C ALA A 216 -23.80 -14.80 -50.77
N GLU A 217 -23.77 -14.16 -51.95
CA GLU A 217 -23.00 -14.24 -53.24
C GLU A 217 -23.35 -12.94 -54.06
N GLN A 218 -22.88 -12.57 -55.28
CA GLN A 218 -22.09 -13.18 -56.37
C GLN A 218 -21.37 -12.05 -57.21
N ALA A 219 -21.28 -12.19 -58.54
CA ALA A 219 -21.19 -11.11 -59.57
C ALA A 219 -19.88 -10.30 -59.77
N ASP A 220 -18.78 -11.03 -60.00
CA ASP A 220 -17.81 -10.95 -61.12
C ASP A 220 -17.37 -9.58 -61.78
N GLY A 221 -16.09 -9.47 -62.20
CA GLY A 221 -15.56 -8.25 -62.86
C GLY A 221 -14.04 -8.06 -63.03
N THR A 222 -13.24 -9.12 -63.19
CA THR A 222 -11.82 -9.16 -63.68
C THR A 222 -10.88 -7.93 -63.58
N MET A 223 -9.89 -7.98 -62.68
CA MET A 223 -8.59 -7.28 -62.80
C MET A 223 -7.47 -8.02 -62.03
N THR A 224 -6.20 -7.89 -62.44
CA THR A 224 -5.06 -8.65 -61.87
C THR A 224 -4.20 -7.82 -60.90
N ASN A 225 -3.95 -8.35 -59.69
CA ASN A 225 -3.18 -7.65 -58.66
C ASN A 225 -1.66 -7.85 -58.81
N PHE A 226 -0.93 -6.77 -59.12
CA PHE A 226 0.53 -6.78 -59.18
C PHE A 226 1.22 -6.78 -57.81
N ALA A 227 0.52 -6.40 -56.73
CA ALA A 227 1.12 -6.31 -55.39
C ALA A 227 1.56 -7.69 -54.85
N ASP A 228 0.73 -8.72 -55.05
CA ASP A 228 1.01 -10.08 -54.57
C ASP A 228 2.20 -10.72 -55.28
N ILE A 229 2.38 -10.44 -56.58
CA ILE A 229 3.57 -10.86 -57.35
C ILE A 229 4.82 -10.15 -56.81
N GLY A 230 4.72 -8.87 -56.43
CA GLY A 230 5.79 -8.13 -55.77
C GLY A 230 6.16 -8.73 -54.40
N ALA A 231 5.16 -9.02 -53.56
CA ALA A 231 5.35 -9.60 -52.23
C ALA A 231 5.94 -11.02 -52.30
N ALA A 232 5.46 -11.86 -53.21
CA ALA A 232 6.00 -13.19 -53.46
C ALA A 232 7.46 -13.13 -53.95
N ARG A 233 7.77 -12.22 -54.88
CA ARG A 233 9.13 -12.04 -55.42
C ARG A 233 10.10 -11.54 -54.35
N ASN A 234 9.67 -10.63 -53.46
CA ASN A 234 10.48 -10.19 -52.32
C ASN A 234 10.75 -11.32 -51.32
N ARG A 235 9.75 -12.15 -50.97
CA ARG A 235 9.97 -13.32 -50.09
C ARG A 235 10.92 -14.34 -50.72
N VAL A 236 10.78 -14.63 -52.02
CA VAL A 236 11.71 -15.53 -52.73
C VAL A 236 13.12 -14.93 -52.85
N MET A 237 13.25 -13.61 -52.98
CA MET A 237 14.54 -12.92 -52.98
C MET A 237 15.20 -12.93 -51.58
N GLN A 238 14.42 -12.73 -50.52
CA GLN A 238 14.89 -12.80 -49.14
C GLN A 238 15.36 -14.21 -48.77
N VAL A 239 14.56 -15.26 -49.06
CA VAL A 239 14.96 -16.66 -48.85
C VAL A 239 16.23 -17.02 -49.66
N ARG A 240 16.45 -16.42 -50.83
CA ARG A 240 17.69 -16.59 -51.60
C ARG A 240 18.89 -15.82 -51.03
N LEU A 241 18.67 -14.68 -50.38
CA LEU A 241 19.72 -13.94 -49.65
C LEU A 241 20.11 -14.68 -48.37
N ASP A 242 19.14 -15.17 -47.61
CA ASP A 242 19.36 -15.95 -46.38
C ASP A 242 20.06 -17.29 -46.70
N ALA A 243 19.67 -17.97 -47.78
CA ALA A 243 20.36 -19.18 -48.25
C ALA A 243 21.80 -18.89 -48.75
N ALA A 244 22.03 -17.73 -49.39
CA ALA A 244 23.37 -17.30 -49.79
C ALA A 244 24.27 -16.90 -48.60
N ALA A 245 23.68 -16.49 -47.47
CA ALA A 245 24.39 -16.22 -46.23
C ALA A 245 24.79 -17.50 -45.46
N GLN A 246 24.17 -18.65 -45.77
CA GLN A 246 24.41 -19.93 -45.10
C GLN A 246 25.31 -20.91 -45.90
N SER A 247 25.55 -20.66 -47.19
CA SER A 247 26.14 -21.64 -48.12
C SER A 247 27.68 -21.77 -48.11
N GLN A 248 28.36 -21.53 -46.97
CA GLN A 248 29.82 -21.65 -46.85
C GLN A 248 30.33 -22.46 -45.64
N GLN A 249 29.48 -23.26 -44.97
CA GLN A 249 29.91 -24.11 -43.84
C GLN A 249 29.39 -25.57 -43.88
N GLN A 250 29.91 -26.32 -44.84
CA GLN A 250 30.18 -27.77 -44.77
C GLN A 250 31.43 -27.95 -45.65
N ASP A 251 32.58 -28.38 -45.13
CA ASP A 251 32.79 -29.74 -44.63
C ASP A 251 33.96 -29.91 -43.62
N THR A 252 34.02 -31.10 -43.00
CA THR A 252 35.16 -31.70 -42.25
C THR A 252 35.70 -31.07 -40.94
N SER A 253 35.52 -31.83 -39.85
CA SER A 253 36.44 -32.05 -38.71
C SER A 253 37.10 -30.88 -37.97
N GLY A 254 36.61 -30.65 -36.73
CA GLY A 254 37.45 -30.82 -35.54
C GLY A 254 38.31 -29.65 -35.02
N ALA A 255 38.06 -29.29 -33.75
CA ALA A 255 38.88 -28.47 -32.84
C ALA A 255 38.95 -26.93 -33.07
N ALA A 256 38.48 -26.23 -32.03
CA ALA A 256 38.96 -24.96 -31.47
C ALA A 256 39.16 -23.70 -32.36
N SER A 257 38.48 -22.63 -31.94
CA SER A 257 38.84 -21.21 -32.04
C SER A 257 38.98 -20.54 -33.42
N VAL A 258 38.12 -19.54 -33.65
CA VAL A 258 38.43 -18.36 -34.48
C VAL A 258 38.00 -17.11 -33.71
N ALA A 259 38.82 -16.07 -33.71
CA ALA A 259 38.46 -14.74 -33.21
C ALA A 259 38.72 -13.70 -34.32
N GLY A 260 37.73 -12.84 -34.57
CA GLY A 260 37.76 -11.81 -35.61
C GLY A 260 37.44 -12.33 -37.02
N GLY A 261 36.74 -11.58 -37.88
CA GLY A 261 36.03 -10.31 -37.64
C GLY A 261 35.38 -9.79 -38.92
N GLY A 262 34.09 -9.43 -38.89
CA GLY A 262 33.32 -9.19 -40.13
C GLY A 262 31.93 -8.52 -39.96
N THR A 263 31.84 -7.49 -39.12
CA THR A 263 30.78 -6.46 -39.14
C THR A 263 29.30 -6.89 -39.29
N SER A 264 28.67 -7.28 -38.17
CA SER A 264 27.22 -7.07 -37.94
C SER A 264 26.94 -6.71 -36.48
N THR A 265 27.29 -5.48 -36.09
CA THR A 265 27.14 -5.00 -34.70
C THR A 265 25.73 -4.48 -34.43
N SER A 266 24.79 -5.39 -34.13
CA SER A 266 23.49 -5.02 -33.54
C SER A 266 23.68 -4.59 -32.09
N VAL A 267 23.51 -3.29 -31.82
CA VAL A 267 23.40 -2.79 -30.44
C VAL A 267 21.97 -3.05 -29.96
N ASP A 268 21.79 -3.55 -28.74
CA ASP A 268 20.45 -3.70 -28.13
C ASP A 268 19.72 -2.35 -28.11
N PRO A 269 18.58 -2.19 -28.83
CA PRO A 269 17.85 -0.94 -28.85
C PRO A 269 17.36 -0.52 -27.46
N LYS A 270 17.04 -1.46 -26.56
CA LYS A 270 16.56 -1.14 -25.21
C LYS A 270 17.69 -0.65 -24.33
N GLY A 271 18.84 -1.33 -24.30
CA GLY A 271 20.06 -0.88 -23.64
C GLY A 271 20.53 0.47 -24.17
N TYR A 272 20.51 0.68 -25.50
CA TYR A 272 20.89 1.93 -26.12
C TYR A 272 19.94 3.08 -25.75
N LEU A 273 18.61 2.90 -25.87
CA LEU A 273 17.62 3.91 -25.45
C LEU A 273 17.66 4.16 -23.92
N THR A 274 17.98 3.15 -23.11
CA THR A 274 18.19 3.30 -21.66
C THR A 274 19.48 4.10 -21.36
N SER A 275 20.51 4.00 -22.20
CA SER A 275 21.73 4.82 -22.08
C SER A 275 21.52 6.25 -22.56
N LEU A 276 20.73 6.44 -23.64
CA LEU A 276 20.34 7.76 -24.15
C LEU A 276 19.49 8.51 -23.13
N THR A 277 18.40 7.92 -22.62
CA THR A 277 17.55 8.57 -21.62
C THR A 277 18.29 8.93 -20.33
N LYS A 278 19.23 8.08 -19.85
CA LYS A 278 20.15 8.42 -18.74
C LYS A 278 21.09 9.60 -19.03
N THR A 279 21.35 9.88 -20.30
CA THR A 279 22.17 11.02 -20.76
C THR A 279 21.31 12.27 -20.98
N GLU A 280 20.10 12.11 -21.53
CA GLU A 280 19.13 13.18 -21.80
C GLU A 280 18.55 13.82 -20.53
N MET A 281 18.51 13.09 -19.41
CA MET A 281 18.07 13.60 -18.10
C MET A 281 18.86 14.80 -17.55
N LYS A 282 19.97 15.21 -18.19
CA LYS A 282 20.69 16.47 -17.88
C LYS A 282 20.56 17.55 -18.97
N ALA A 283 19.90 17.25 -20.08
CA ALA A 283 19.76 18.12 -21.25
C ALA A 283 18.32 18.60 -21.48
N SER A 284 17.31 17.81 -21.07
CA SER A 284 15.88 18.13 -21.23
C SER A 284 15.44 19.39 -20.48
N GLU A 285 16.10 19.72 -19.36
CA GLU A 285 15.78 20.90 -18.53
C GLU A 285 16.17 22.25 -19.18
N ILE A 286 16.96 22.27 -20.26
CA ILE A 286 17.63 23.49 -20.74
C ILE A 286 17.07 23.98 -22.09
N PRO A 287 16.30 25.10 -22.12
CA PRO A 287 15.80 25.65 -23.37
C PRO A 287 16.95 26.12 -24.27
N VAL A 288 17.21 25.41 -25.37
CA VAL A 288 18.28 25.72 -26.34
C VAL A 288 18.14 27.15 -26.92
N GLY A 289 16.92 27.68 -26.99
CA GLY A 289 16.65 29.08 -27.34
C GLY A 289 17.25 30.06 -26.33
N ASP A 290 17.19 29.77 -25.04
CA ASP A 290 17.70 30.64 -23.98
C ASP A 290 19.21 30.55 -23.83
N ILE A 291 19.81 29.38 -24.04
CA ILE A 291 21.27 29.28 -24.22
C ILE A 291 21.73 30.18 -25.38
N LYS A 292 20.98 30.21 -26.50
CA LYS A 292 21.30 31.08 -27.65
C LYS A 292 21.13 32.56 -27.29
N ARG A 293 20.05 32.98 -26.62
CA ARG A 293 19.85 34.36 -26.14
C ARG A 293 20.93 34.80 -25.16
N ALA A 294 21.23 33.97 -24.15
CA ALA A 294 22.24 34.24 -23.14
C ALA A 294 23.66 34.28 -23.74
N ARG A 295 23.98 33.43 -24.73
CA ARG A 295 25.26 33.47 -25.45
C ARG A 295 25.48 34.81 -26.15
N VAL A 296 24.48 35.30 -26.91
CA VAL A 296 24.56 36.61 -27.59
C VAL A 296 24.68 37.75 -26.57
N LEU A 297 23.94 37.68 -25.46
CA LEU A 297 24.04 38.65 -24.37
C LEU A 297 25.45 38.68 -23.75
N LEU A 298 25.99 37.54 -23.34
CA LEU A 298 27.30 37.45 -22.68
C LEU A 298 28.46 37.73 -23.64
N GLU A 299 28.35 37.36 -24.92
CA GLU A 299 29.26 37.84 -25.96
C GLU A 299 29.24 39.38 -26.07
N SER A 300 28.06 40.02 -26.00
CA SER A 300 27.98 41.49 -26.03
C SER A 300 28.61 42.12 -24.78
N VAL A 301 28.44 41.52 -23.60
CA VAL A 301 29.05 41.96 -22.33
C VAL A 301 30.58 41.87 -22.41
N ILE A 302 31.11 40.74 -22.90
CA ILE A 302 32.55 40.51 -23.09
C ILE A 302 33.14 41.49 -24.11
N LYS A 303 32.49 41.66 -25.27
CA LYS A 303 32.95 42.57 -26.34
C LYS A 303 32.93 44.04 -25.88
N ARG A 304 31.95 44.43 -25.07
CA ARG A 304 31.82 45.79 -24.52
C ARG A 304 32.78 46.06 -23.36
N ASN A 305 32.97 45.08 -22.47
CA ASN A 305 33.76 45.21 -21.24
C ASN A 305 34.89 44.15 -21.13
N PRO A 306 35.93 44.16 -21.98
CA PRO A 306 36.90 43.05 -22.04
C PRO A 306 37.70 42.80 -20.75
N ARG A 307 37.79 43.80 -19.84
CA ARG A 307 38.46 43.71 -18.53
C ARG A 307 37.55 43.23 -17.39
N HIS A 308 36.30 42.84 -17.67
CA HIS A 308 35.34 42.44 -16.66
C HIS A 308 35.32 40.91 -16.44
N GLY A 309 36.09 40.44 -15.46
CA GLY A 309 36.26 39.02 -15.15
C GLY A 309 34.97 38.20 -15.02
N PRO A 310 33.95 38.64 -14.25
CA PRO A 310 32.68 37.92 -14.10
C PRO A 310 31.93 37.68 -15.42
N GLY A 311 32.09 38.55 -16.43
CA GLY A 311 31.51 38.35 -17.76
C GLY A 311 32.12 37.16 -18.51
N TRP A 312 33.44 37.01 -18.42
CA TRP A 312 34.15 35.85 -18.99
C TRP A 312 33.81 34.55 -18.26
N ILE A 313 33.70 34.61 -16.91
CA ILE A 313 33.27 33.47 -16.08
C ILE A 313 31.84 33.04 -16.45
N ALA A 314 30.91 33.97 -16.53
CA ALA A 314 29.52 33.69 -16.90
C ALA A 314 29.40 33.04 -18.28
N ALA A 315 30.15 33.52 -19.28
CA ALA A 315 30.15 32.93 -20.61
C ALA A 315 30.78 31.53 -20.63
N ALA A 316 31.88 31.32 -19.92
CA ALA A 316 32.50 30.00 -19.82
C ALA A 316 31.58 28.99 -19.12
N ARG A 317 30.95 29.37 -18.00
CA ARG A 317 29.96 28.55 -17.29
C ARG A 317 28.70 28.31 -18.13
N LEU A 318 28.28 29.24 -19.00
CA LEU A 318 27.17 29.02 -19.93
C LEU A 318 27.54 27.97 -21.00
N GLU A 319 28.76 27.98 -21.53
CA GLU A 319 29.21 26.95 -22.48
C GLU A 319 29.41 25.59 -21.78
N GLU A 320 29.87 25.56 -20.52
CA GLU A 320 29.95 24.36 -19.68
C GLU A 320 28.54 23.76 -19.46
N PHE A 321 27.58 24.57 -19.03
CA PHE A 321 26.17 24.20 -18.84
C PHE A 321 25.50 23.76 -20.16
N ALA A 322 25.93 24.32 -21.30
CA ALA A 322 25.51 23.88 -22.63
C ALA A 322 26.26 22.63 -23.16
N GLY A 323 27.05 21.94 -22.32
CA GLY A 323 27.83 20.75 -22.67
C GLY A 323 29.06 20.99 -23.56
N LYS A 324 29.36 22.25 -23.91
CA LYS A 324 30.43 22.64 -24.83
C LYS A 324 31.73 22.95 -24.10
N THR A 325 32.23 21.95 -23.39
CA THR A 325 33.44 22.01 -22.54
C THR A 325 34.65 22.67 -23.21
N GLN A 326 34.97 22.30 -24.45
CA GLN A 326 36.09 22.89 -25.21
C GLN A 326 35.83 24.35 -25.64
N SER A 327 34.55 24.73 -25.84
CA SER A 327 34.15 26.12 -26.05
C SER A 327 34.36 26.95 -24.78
N ALA A 328 33.94 26.42 -23.62
CA ALA A 328 34.14 27.04 -22.30
C ALA A 328 35.64 27.29 -22.02
N GLN A 329 36.50 26.28 -22.25
CA GLN A 329 37.95 26.41 -22.11
C GLN A 329 38.53 27.49 -23.05
N ASN A 330 38.08 27.56 -24.31
CA ASN A 330 38.52 28.59 -25.26
C ASN A 330 37.95 29.98 -24.96
N VAL A 331 36.83 30.11 -24.24
CA VAL A 331 36.30 31.39 -23.74
C VAL A 331 37.08 31.85 -22.52
N ILE A 332 37.25 30.99 -21.50
CA ILE A 332 37.93 31.38 -20.25
C ILE A 332 39.42 31.65 -20.47
N ARG A 333 40.09 30.96 -21.40
CA ARG A 333 41.49 31.27 -21.78
C ARG A 333 41.64 32.70 -22.30
N ARG A 334 40.77 33.14 -23.23
CA ARG A 334 40.73 34.53 -23.68
C ARG A 334 40.38 35.48 -22.52
N GLY A 335 39.55 35.04 -21.59
CA GLY A 335 39.33 35.72 -20.31
C GLY A 335 40.61 35.94 -19.49
N THR A 336 41.45 34.90 -19.32
CA THR A 336 42.72 35.02 -18.58
C THR A 336 43.74 35.94 -19.27
N GLU A 337 43.78 35.92 -20.61
CA GLU A 337 44.63 36.81 -21.42
C GLU A 337 44.17 38.29 -21.33
N MET A 338 42.85 38.55 -21.23
CA MET A 338 42.28 39.90 -21.15
C MET A 338 42.10 40.44 -19.71
N CYS A 339 42.01 39.57 -18.71
CA CYS A 339 41.80 39.89 -17.29
C CYS A 339 42.91 39.35 -16.36
N PRO A 340 44.22 39.52 -16.65
CA PRO A 340 45.30 38.80 -15.97
C PRO A 340 45.40 39.06 -14.45
N LYS A 341 44.84 40.15 -13.94
CA LYS A 341 44.82 40.49 -12.51
C LYS A 341 43.63 39.91 -11.71
N SER A 342 42.65 39.28 -12.36
CA SER A 342 41.43 38.81 -11.70
C SER A 342 41.60 37.35 -11.24
N GLU A 343 41.64 37.12 -9.93
CA GLU A 343 41.85 35.77 -9.38
C GLU A 343 40.75 34.78 -9.79
N ASP A 344 39.47 35.18 -9.75
CA ASP A 344 38.35 34.28 -10.03
C ASP A 344 38.32 33.77 -11.48
N VAL A 345 38.87 34.54 -12.44
CA VAL A 345 38.98 34.12 -13.85
C VAL A 345 40.02 33.01 -14.02
N TRP A 346 41.13 33.10 -13.28
CA TRP A 346 42.15 32.05 -13.25
C TRP A 346 41.68 30.81 -12.48
N LEU A 347 40.98 30.97 -11.36
CA LEU A 347 40.38 29.87 -10.61
C LEU A 347 39.40 29.07 -11.48
N GLU A 348 38.55 29.75 -12.25
CA GLU A 348 37.63 29.08 -13.19
C GLU A 348 38.36 28.44 -14.38
N ALA A 349 39.44 29.03 -14.89
CA ALA A 349 40.27 28.41 -15.93
C ALA A 349 40.97 27.12 -15.43
N ILE A 350 41.40 27.11 -14.17
CA ILE A 350 41.95 25.94 -13.48
C ILE A 350 40.86 24.88 -13.29
N ARG A 351 39.70 25.25 -12.74
CA ARG A 351 38.55 24.34 -12.55
C ARG A 351 38.13 23.66 -13.86
N LEU A 352 37.94 24.44 -14.93
CA LEU A 352 37.50 23.97 -16.26
C LEU A 352 38.55 23.14 -17.01
N SER A 353 39.83 23.18 -16.62
CA SER A 353 40.88 22.35 -17.22
C SER A 353 41.15 21.07 -16.40
N ALA A 354 41.02 21.16 -15.07
CA ALA A 354 41.11 20.00 -14.18
C ALA A 354 39.89 19.06 -14.29
N SER A 355 38.66 19.60 -14.37
CA SER A 355 37.42 18.81 -14.45
C SER A 355 37.34 17.88 -15.66
N HIS A 356 38.02 18.24 -16.75
CA HIS A 356 38.09 17.47 -17.99
C HIS A 356 39.41 16.71 -18.15
N GLY A 357 40.01 16.29 -17.03
CA GLY A 357 41.12 15.34 -16.95
C GLY A 357 42.51 15.89 -17.29
N ASN A 358 42.62 17.11 -17.81
CA ASN A 358 43.89 17.68 -18.26
C ASN A 358 44.64 18.42 -17.13
N LYS A 359 44.97 17.68 -16.06
CA LYS A 359 45.75 18.18 -14.91
C LYS A 359 47.06 18.88 -15.32
N ALA A 360 47.74 18.39 -16.36
CA ALA A 360 48.98 18.97 -16.86
C ALA A 360 48.77 20.42 -17.37
N ASN A 361 47.71 20.67 -18.14
CA ASN A 361 47.38 22.02 -18.60
C ASN A 361 46.91 22.92 -17.43
N ALA A 362 46.16 22.38 -16.47
CA ALA A 362 45.74 23.10 -15.27
C ALA A 362 46.94 23.62 -14.46
N LYS A 363 48.02 22.82 -14.31
CA LYS A 363 49.26 23.24 -13.65
C LYS A 363 49.97 24.39 -14.37
N ILE A 364 49.97 24.39 -15.70
CA ILE A 364 50.52 25.49 -16.52
C ILE A 364 49.70 26.77 -16.34
N LEU A 365 48.36 26.66 -16.31
CA LEU A 365 47.47 27.79 -16.02
C LEU A 365 47.67 28.34 -14.61
N ALA A 366 47.81 27.48 -13.59
CA ALA A 366 48.10 27.88 -12.21
C ALA A 366 49.45 28.59 -12.08
N ALA A 367 50.51 28.10 -12.72
CA ALA A 367 51.82 28.76 -12.74
C ALA A 367 51.77 30.15 -13.41
N ASN A 368 50.98 30.31 -14.48
CA ASN A 368 50.76 31.61 -15.12
C ASN A 368 49.92 32.56 -14.24
N ALA A 369 48.90 32.04 -13.55
CA ALA A 369 48.06 32.80 -12.63
C ALA A 369 48.84 33.34 -11.42
N ILE A 370 49.69 32.51 -10.82
CA ILE A 370 50.60 32.92 -9.74
C ILE A 370 51.60 33.97 -10.23
N LYS A 371 52.08 33.85 -11.47
CA LYS A 371 52.98 34.85 -12.08
C LYS A 371 52.29 36.19 -12.37
N SER A 372 50.96 36.24 -12.52
CA SER A 372 50.20 37.48 -12.72
C SER A 372 49.56 38.05 -11.45
N ASN A 373 49.36 37.22 -10.41
CA ASN A 373 48.88 37.62 -9.09
C ASN A 373 49.46 36.70 -7.99
N ASP A 374 50.65 37.03 -7.52
CA ASP A 374 51.40 36.26 -6.52
C ASP A 374 50.83 36.36 -5.10
N ARG A 375 49.95 37.35 -4.85
CA ARG A 375 49.33 37.64 -3.55
C ARG A 375 47.96 36.99 -3.33
N SER A 376 47.42 36.23 -4.29
CA SER A 376 46.14 35.54 -4.11
C SER A 376 46.32 34.21 -3.38
N VAL A 377 45.81 34.14 -2.15
CA VAL A 377 45.78 32.92 -1.32
C VAL A 377 45.07 31.77 -2.06
N LYS A 378 43.94 32.06 -2.73
CA LYS A 378 43.13 31.04 -3.42
C LYS A 378 43.92 30.34 -4.54
N LEU A 379 44.68 31.10 -5.33
CA LEU A 379 45.48 30.56 -6.44
C LEU A 379 46.57 29.59 -5.96
N TRP A 380 47.20 29.88 -4.82
CA TRP A 380 48.19 28.97 -4.22
C TRP A 380 47.57 27.69 -3.66
N VAL A 381 46.36 27.76 -3.07
CA VAL A 381 45.64 26.59 -2.55
C VAL A 381 45.15 25.69 -3.70
N GLU A 382 44.59 26.26 -4.78
CA GLU A 382 44.25 25.47 -5.98
C GLU A 382 45.50 24.86 -6.65
N ALA A 383 46.60 25.62 -6.76
CA ALA A 383 47.86 25.10 -7.28
C ALA A 383 48.41 23.92 -6.47
N MET A 384 48.22 23.93 -5.15
CA MET A 384 48.50 22.78 -4.27
C MET A 384 47.51 21.62 -4.52
N GLY A 385 46.21 21.90 -4.69
CA GLY A 385 45.18 20.91 -4.98
C GLY A 385 45.40 20.15 -6.30
N LEU A 386 46.02 20.79 -7.29
CA LEU A 386 46.42 20.18 -8.57
C LEU A 386 47.60 19.20 -8.45
N GLU A 387 48.41 19.26 -7.39
CA GLU A 387 49.56 18.37 -7.21
C GLU A 387 49.18 17.06 -6.55
N ASP A 388 49.65 15.95 -7.12
CA ASP A 388 49.37 14.60 -6.61
C ASP A 388 50.39 14.16 -5.54
N GLN A 389 51.59 14.74 -5.55
CA GLN A 389 52.72 14.36 -4.69
C GLN A 389 52.81 15.26 -3.44
N PRO A 390 52.84 14.72 -2.21
CA PRO A 390 52.96 15.52 -0.98
C PRO A 390 54.19 16.45 -0.98
N LEU A 391 55.34 15.96 -1.43
CA LEU A 391 56.57 16.76 -1.57
C LEU A 391 56.43 17.92 -2.58
N ALA A 392 55.56 17.79 -3.60
CA ALA A 392 55.25 18.88 -4.51
C ALA A 392 54.33 19.91 -3.85
N LYS A 393 53.28 19.46 -3.14
CA LYS A 393 52.40 20.32 -2.34
C LYS A 393 53.19 21.15 -1.32
N LYS A 394 54.07 20.52 -0.53
CA LYS A 394 54.97 21.22 0.41
C LYS A 394 55.83 22.29 -0.28
N ARG A 395 56.36 22.02 -1.48
CA ARG A 395 57.14 23.01 -2.26
C ARG A 395 56.28 24.16 -2.79
N VAL A 396 55.02 23.91 -3.16
CA VAL A 396 54.08 24.97 -3.58
C VAL A 396 53.72 25.86 -2.38
N LEU A 397 53.38 25.27 -1.24
CA LEU A 397 52.99 26.05 -0.05
C LEU A 397 54.16 26.78 0.62
N ARG A 398 55.37 26.21 0.67
CA ARG A 398 56.54 26.94 1.20
C ARG A 398 56.81 28.21 0.39
N LYS A 399 56.69 28.15 -0.95
CA LYS A 399 56.70 29.36 -1.81
C LYS A 399 55.51 30.29 -1.55
N ALA A 400 54.31 29.75 -1.35
CA ALA A 400 53.14 30.56 -1.00
C ALA A 400 53.32 31.34 0.32
N LEU A 401 54.03 30.76 1.30
CA LEU A 401 54.41 31.42 2.54
C LEU A 401 55.51 32.47 2.36
N ASP A 402 56.46 32.26 1.44
CA ASP A 402 57.47 33.27 1.08
C ASP A 402 56.81 34.53 0.47
N HIS A 403 55.75 34.36 -0.33
CA HIS A 403 54.98 35.48 -0.91
C HIS A 403 53.88 36.05 0.02
N ILE A 404 53.25 35.22 0.86
CA ILE A 404 52.07 35.59 1.67
C ILE A 404 52.17 35.02 3.12
N PRO A 405 53.13 35.49 3.94
CA PRO A 405 53.34 34.96 5.29
C PRO A 405 52.21 35.29 6.29
N GLN A 406 51.29 36.20 5.93
CA GLN A 406 50.17 36.62 6.79
C GLN A 406 48.88 35.80 6.62
N SER A 407 48.87 34.76 5.77
CA SER A 407 47.65 33.98 5.50
C SER A 407 47.52 32.76 6.41
N VAL A 408 46.55 32.80 7.34
CA VAL A 408 46.19 31.66 8.21
C VAL A 408 45.86 30.40 7.40
N ALA A 409 45.18 30.55 6.26
CA ALA A 409 44.81 29.42 5.41
C ALA A 409 46.03 28.70 4.81
N ILE A 410 47.06 29.44 4.39
CA ILE A 410 48.29 28.84 3.84
C ILE A 410 49.08 28.14 4.97
N TRP A 411 49.16 28.75 6.15
CA TRP A 411 49.79 28.10 7.32
C TRP A 411 49.05 26.81 7.74
N LYS A 412 47.71 26.81 7.73
CA LYS A 412 46.89 25.60 7.97
C LYS A 412 47.21 24.48 7.00
N GLU A 413 47.09 24.73 5.68
CA GLU A 413 47.37 23.71 4.67
C GLU A 413 48.84 23.26 4.69
N ALA A 414 49.77 24.16 5.05
CA ALA A 414 51.19 23.82 5.16
C ALA A 414 51.47 22.90 6.36
N VAL A 415 50.83 23.15 7.49
CA VAL A 415 50.93 22.33 8.71
C VAL A 415 50.21 20.97 8.51
N ASN A 416 49.03 20.96 7.91
CA ASN A 416 48.24 19.75 7.61
C ASN A 416 48.98 18.76 6.69
N LEU A 417 49.99 19.21 5.95
CA LEU A 417 50.80 18.38 5.07
C LEU A 417 52.11 17.89 5.70
N GLU A 418 52.59 18.47 6.79
CA GLU A 418 53.81 17.96 7.44
C GLU A 418 53.52 16.69 8.23
N GLU A 419 54.33 15.65 8.00
CA GLU A 419 54.16 14.31 8.57
C GLU A 419 54.88 14.20 9.93
N ASP A 420 55.95 14.98 10.12
CA ASP A 420 56.73 15.05 11.35
C ASP A 420 56.16 16.09 12.33
N PRO A 421 55.71 15.70 13.53
CA PRO A 421 55.15 16.64 14.53
C PRO A 421 56.12 17.73 14.98
N SER A 422 57.44 17.50 14.87
CA SER A 422 58.48 18.50 15.15
C SER A 422 58.41 19.68 14.18
N ASP A 423 58.24 19.40 12.89
CA ASP A 423 58.25 20.39 11.82
C ASP A 423 56.92 21.13 11.78
N ALA A 424 55.81 20.43 12.05
CA ALA A 424 54.52 21.02 12.33
C ALA A 424 54.56 22.00 13.54
N LYS A 425 55.17 21.61 14.67
CA LYS A 425 55.38 22.49 15.83
C LYS A 425 56.23 23.71 15.47
N LEU A 426 57.34 23.54 14.74
CA LEU A 426 58.21 24.65 14.32
C LEU A 426 57.49 25.63 13.37
N MET A 427 56.69 25.11 12.43
CA MET A 427 55.89 25.92 11.52
C MET A 427 54.79 26.68 12.27
N LEU A 428 54.08 26.05 13.21
CA LEU A 428 53.05 26.69 14.04
C LEU A 428 53.61 27.74 15.02
N ALA A 429 54.79 27.50 15.61
CA ALA A 429 55.48 28.50 16.43
C ALA A 429 55.79 29.76 15.60
N LYS A 430 56.35 29.59 14.40
CA LYS A 430 56.60 30.71 13.47
C LYS A 430 55.30 31.37 12.98
N ALA A 431 54.25 30.59 12.73
CA ALA A 431 52.95 31.10 12.29
C ALA A 431 52.25 31.95 13.36
N THR A 432 52.33 31.54 14.63
CA THR A 432 51.75 32.27 15.77
C THR A 432 52.54 33.52 16.15
N GLU A 433 53.86 33.55 15.90
CA GLU A 433 54.66 34.78 15.99
C GLU A 433 54.31 35.80 14.89
N ILE A 434 54.03 35.34 13.66
CA ILE A 434 53.67 36.21 12.53
C ILE A 434 52.19 36.63 12.56
N ILE A 435 51.30 35.77 13.05
CA ILE A 435 49.85 36.00 13.10
C ILE A 435 49.31 35.78 14.54
N PRO A 436 49.69 36.63 15.51
CA PRO A 436 49.35 36.45 16.93
C PRO A 436 47.84 36.57 17.23
N LEU A 437 47.04 37.12 16.30
CA LEU A 437 45.59 37.24 16.42
C LEU A 437 44.82 35.97 15.99
N SER A 438 45.48 34.97 15.39
CA SER A 438 44.81 33.74 14.94
C SER A 438 44.70 32.72 16.06
N VAL A 439 43.49 32.61 16.63
CA VAL A 439 43.18 31.64 17.69
C VAL A 439 43.47 30.20 17.25
N GLU A 440 43.04 29.84 16.04
CA GLU A 440 43.17 28.48 15.49
C GLU A 440 44.62 27.97 15.45
N LEU A 441 45.58 28.85 15.11
CA LEU A 441 47.01 28.52 15.08
C LEU A 441 47.58 28.33 16.50
N TRP A 442 47.12 29.12 17.47
CA TRP A 442 47.47 28.91 18.88
C TRP A 442 46.91 27.60 19.44
N LEU A 443 45.69 27.22 19.04
CA LEU A 443 45.07 25.96 19.45
C LEU A 443 45.76 24.75 18.81
N ALA A 444 46.11 24.83 17.52
CA ALA A 444 46.89 23.81 16.85
C ALA A 444 48.28 23.64 17.49
N LEU A 445 48.97 24.73 17.83
CA LEU A 445 50.25 24.69 18.54
C LEU A 445 50.10 24.02 19.91
N ALA A 446 49.10 24.43 20.70
CA ALA A 446 48.84 23.86 22.02
C ALA A 446 48.45 22.37 22.00
N ARG A 447 47.91 21.86 20.88
CA ARG A 447 47.58 20.44 20.69
C ARG A 447 48.79 19.57 20.33
N LEU A 448 49.87 20.14 19.79
CA LEU A 448 51.11 19.42 19.43
C LEU A 448 52.24 19.58 20.46
N GLU A 449 52.08 20.48 21.44
CA GLU A 449 53.07 20.69 22.49
C GLU A 449 52.89 19.76 23.71
N SER A 450 53.97 19.60 24.47
CA SER A 450 53.91 18.91 25.77
C SER A 450 53.01 19.71 26.76
N PRO A 451 52.32 19.08 27.73
CA PRO A 451 51.33 19.78 28.55
C PRO A 451 51.85 21.02 29.30
N GLU A 452 53.13 21.01 29.71
CA GLU A 452 53.77 22.16 30.35
C GLU A 452 54.11 23.30 29.38
N GLU A 453 54.41 22.99 28.11
CA GLU A 453 54.64 23.99 27.07
C GLU A 453 53.31 24.52 26.55
N ALA A 454 52.34 23.64 26.27
CA ALA A 454 50.99 23.99 25.87
C ALA A 454 50.32 24.95 26.87
N GLN A 455 50.53 24.78 28.19
CA GLN A 455 50.04 25.74 29.18
C GLN A 455 50.73 27.12 29.07
N LYS A 456 52.03 27.17 28.73
CA LYS A 456 52.76 28.43 28.46
C LYS A 456 52.27 29.07 27.16
N VAL A 457 52.03 28.28 26.11
CA VAL A 457 51.46 28.73 24.83
C VAL A 457 50.04 29.27 24.96
N LEU A 458 49.13 28.56 25.65
CA LEU A 458 47.77 29.06 25.90
C LEU A 458 47.78 30.33 26.76
N ASN A 459 48.76 30.49 27.66
CA ASN A 459 48.97 31.73 28.41
C ASN A 459 49.62 32.87 27.59
N LYS A 460 50.34 32.59 26.49
CA LYS A 460 50.70 33.59 25.47
C LYS A 460 49.47 33.97 24.65
N ALA A 461 48.73 32.98 24.16
CA ALA A 461 47.54 33.16 23.33
C ALA A 461 46.46 34.01 24.05
N ARG A 462 46.20 33.76 25.35
CA ARG A 462 45.33 34.60 26.20
C ARG A 462 45.73 36.07 26.26
N LYS A 463 47.03 36.38 26.17
CA LYS A 463 47.53 37.76 26.16
C LYS A 463 47.44 38.41 24.78
N ALA A 464 47.52 37.61 23.72
CA ALA A 464 47.39 38.08 22.34
C ALA A 464 45.91 38.27 21.93
N VAL A 465 45.00 37.42 22.42
CA VAL A 465 43.56 37.47 22.14
C VAL A 465 42.74 37.27 23.43
N PRO A 466 42.59 38.29 24.29
CA PRO A 466 41.85 38.19 25.55
C PRO A 466 40.36 37.85 25.39
N ALA A 467 39.77 38.25 24.26
CA ALA A 467 38.35 38.07 23.94
C ALA A 467 37.97 36.68 23.40
N SER A 468 38.93 35.75 23.21
CA SER A 468 38.61 34.40 22.71
C SER A 468 38.20 33.45 23.83
N PHE A 469 37.00 32.89 23.72
CA PHE A 469 36.49 31.83 24.61
C PHE A 469 37.17 30.47 24.34
N GLU A 470 37.53 30.17 23.09
CA GLU A 470 38.10 28.88 22.67
C GLU A 470 39.41 28.57 23.42
N ILE A 471 40.25 29.59 23.67
CA ILE A 471 41.50 29.45 24.42
C ILE A 471 41.23 29.09 25.90
N TRP A 472 40.10 29.55 26.47
CA TRP A 472 39.69 29.15 27.82
C TRP A 472 39.20 27.70 27.87
N ILE A 473 38.39 27.28 26.89
CA ILE A 473 37.91 25.90 26.75
C ILE A 473 39.10 24.95 26.54
N ALA A 474 40.00 25.24 25.59
CA ALA A 474 41.17 24.41 25.32
C ALA A 474 42.11 24.31 26.53
N ALA A 475 42.28 25.40 27.30
CA ALA A 475 43.03 25.36 28.55
C ALA A 475 42.33 24.55 29.65
N ALA A 476 41.00 24.58 29.73
CA ALA A 476 40.25 23.72 30.64
C ALA A 476 40.42 22.24 30.25
N ARG A 477 40.38 21.91 28.95
CA ARG A 477 40.59 20.56 28.41
C ARG A 477 42.00 20.04 28.69
N LEU A 478 43.01 20.91 28.61
CA LEU A 478 44.37 20.58 29.01
C LEU A 478 44.49 20.28 30.53
N GLN A 479 43.68 20.92 31.38
CA GLN A 479 43.61 20.56 32.82
C GLN A 479 42.89 19.22 33.05
N GLU A 480 41.86 18.91 32.25
CA GLU A 480 41.19 17.59 32.29
C GLU A 480 42.15 16.47 31.87
N GLN A 481 42.85 16.63 30.75
CA GLN A 481 43.86 15.66 30.26
C GLN A 481 45.05 15.46 31.21
N THR A 482 45.38 16.46 32.03
CA THR A 482 46.43 16.36 33.07
C THR A 482 45.88 15.92 34.44
N GLY A 483 44.61 15.49 34.51
CA GLY A 483 43.97 14.97 35.72
C GLY A 483 43.63 16.03 36.79
N GLN A 484 43.81 17.33 36.50
CA GLN A 484 43.59 18.42 37.45
C GLN A 484 42.11 18.85 37.50
N THR A 485 41.23 17.91 37.86
CA THR A 485 39.76 18.05 37.84
C THR A 485 39.25 19.32 38.55
N GLN A 486 39.78 19.65 39.73
CA GLN A 486 39.40 20.86 40.47
C GLN A 486 39.83 22.18 39.81
N MET A 487 40.81 22.14 38.89
CA MET A 487 41.29 23.32 38.17
C MET A 487 40.47 23.61 36.92
N VAL A 488 39.81 22.59 36.33
CA VAL A 488 38.89 22.74 35.18
C VAL A 488 37.81 23.80 35.47
N ALA A 489 37.05 23.62 36.55
CA ALA A 489 36.00 24.56 36.94
C ALA A 489 36.56 25.97 37.23
N LYS A 490 37.70 26.06 37.95
CA LYS A 490 38.36 27.34 38.27
C LYS A 490 38.92 28.05 37.02
N VAL A 491 39.27 27.32 35.96
CA VAL A 491 39.69 27.89 34.67
C VAL A 491 38.49 28.42 33.91
N MET A 492 37.35 27.70 33.90
CA MET A 492 36.11 28.20 33.27
C MET A 492 35.52 29.40 34.01
N GLU A 493 35.44 29.38 35.34
CA GLU A 493 35.02 30.50 36.18
C GLU A 493 35.83 31.77 35.88
N ARG A 494 37.15 31.65 35.76
CA ARG A 494 38.06 32.74 35.36
C ARG A 494 37.85 33.17 33.91
N GLY A 495 37.57 32.23 33.01
CA GLY A 495 37.28 32.50 31.60
C GLY A 495 36.01 33.33 31.42
N VAL A 496 34.88 32.90 31.99
CA VAL A 496 33.61 33.64 31.97
C VAL A 496 33.80 35.04 32.59
N LYS A 497 34.50 35.16 33.72
CA LYS A 497 34.82 36.45 34.35
C LYS A 497 35.77 37.33 33.54
N SER A 498 36.59 36.76 32.65
CA SER A 498 37.44 37.52 31.72
C SER A 498 36.62 37.99 30.51
N LEU A 499 35.86 37.10 29.88
CA LEU A 499 35.02 37.40 28.71
C LEU A 499 33.92 38.42 29.04
N ALA A 500 33.35 38.37 30.25
CA ALA A 500 32.40 39.37 30.74
C ALA A 500 33.01 40.77 30.86
N ARG A 501 34.30 40.90 31.19
CA ARG A 501 35.01 42.18 31.29
C ARG A 501 35.33 42.77 29.92
N GLU A 502 35.73 41.93 28.98
CA GLU A 502 35.99 42.31 27.58
C GLU A 502 34.69 42.44 26.75
N SER A 503 33.50 42.31 27.38
CA SER A 503 32.19 42.29 26.72
C SER A 503 32.05 41.26 25.59
N ALA A 504 32.85 40.19 25.63
CA ALA A 504 33.01 39.17 24.59
C ALA A 504 32.33 37.84 24.95
N MET A 505 31.19 37.87 25.64
CA MET A 505 30.48 36.65 26.03
C MET A 505 29.52 36.17 24.93
N LEU A 506 29.61 34.89 24.58
CA LEU A 506 28.67 34.20 23.70
C LEU A 506 27.26 34.13 24.29
N LYS A 507 26.26 33.88 23.42
CA LYS A 507 24.91 33.51 23.84
C LYS A 507 24.90 32.14 24.50
N ARG A 508 23.86 31.86 25.29
CA ARG A 508 23.62 30.57 25.94
C ARG A 508 23.63 29.38 24.96
N GLU A 509 22.96 29.49 23.82
CA GLU A 509 22.91 28.44 22.77
C GLU A 509 24.29 28.16 22.17
N GLU A 510 25.11 29.19 22.01
CA GLU A 510 26.48 29.11 21.50
C GLU A 510 27.40 28.46 22.56
N TRP A 511 27.19 28.72 23.85
CA TRP A 511 27.87 27.98 24.94
C TRP A 511 27.46 26.51 25.03
N ILE A 512 26.17 26.19 24.79
CA ILE A 512 25.70 24.79 24.76
C ILE A 512 26.36 24.04 23.61
N SER A 513 26.42 24.61 22.39
CA SER A 513 27.09 23.93 21.26
C SER A 513 28.61 23.78 21.48
N GLN A 514 29.27 24.70 22.19
CA GLN A 514 30.66 24.50 22.61
C GLN A 514 30.82 23.36 23.64
N ALA A 515 29.85 23.16 24.54
CA ALA A 515 29.85 22.03 25.46
C ALA A 515 29.58 20.70 24.73
N GLU A 516 28.70 20.70 23.71
CA GLU A 516 28.44 19.55 22.83
C GLU A 516 29.70 19.14 22.05
N ILE A 517 30.49 20.10 21.56
CA ILE A 517 31.79 19.83 20.93
C ILE A 517 32.81 19.27 21.93
N CYS A 518 32.82 19.75 23.18
CA CYS A 518 33.68 19.18 24.22
C CYS A 518 33.31 17.73 24.56
N GLU A 519 32.02 17.38 24.50
CA GLU A 519 31.54 16.00 24.64
C GLU A 519 31.98 15.11 23.46
N GLU A 520 31.89 15.59 22.22
CA GLU A 520 32.41 14.89 21.03
C GLU A 520 33.91 14.59 21.12
N GLU A 521 34.69 15.53 21.66
CA GLU A 521 36.12 15.38 21.85
C GLU A 521 36.50 14.68 23.17
N GLY A 522 35.53 14.07 23.86
CA GLY A 522 35.72 13.22 25.05
C GLY A 522 36.03 13.94 26.37
N ALA A 523 35.83 15.26 26.44
CA ALA A 523 36.21 16.11 27.57
C ALA A 523 34.99 16.45 28.46
N VAL A 524 34.47 15.43 29.14
CA VAL A 524 33.21 15.46 29.90
C VAL A 524 33.23 16.47 31.04
N LEU A 525 34.33 16.58 31.80
CA LEU A 525 34.42 17.50 32.94
C LEU A 525 34.48 18.97 32.47
N THR A 526 35.08 19.26 31.30
CA THR A 526 34.98 20.61 30.71
C THR A 526 33.57 20.93 30.24
N CYS A 527 32.88 20.00 29.59
CA CYS A 527 31.47 20.15 29.22
C CYS A 527 30.60 20.50 30.46
N GLN A 528 30.72 19.71 31.53
CA GLN A 528 30.02 19.95 32.80
C GLN A 528 30.39 21.31 33.43
N ALA A 529 31.66 21.71 33.35
CA ALA A 529 32.13 23.00 33.88
C ALA A 529 31.71 24.23 33.05
N ILE A 530 31.56 24.09 31.72
CA ILE A 530 30.98 25.13 30.86
C ILE A 530 29.53 25.36 31.29
N ILE A 531 28.70 24.33 31.21
CA ILE A 531 27.24 24.42 31.46
C ILE A 531 26.95 24.95 32.86
N ARG A 532 27.67 24.46 33.87
CA ARG A 532 27.54 24.91 35.27
C ARG A 532 27.70 26.42 35.45
N GLU A 533 28.63 27.05 34.72
CA GLU A 533 28.99 28.46 34.91
C GLU A 533 28.33 29.39 33.87
N THR A 534 27.75 28.86 32.77
CA THR A 534 27.12 29.66 31.70
C THR A 534 25.60 29.51 31.58
N LEU A 535 24.99 28.39 31.99
CA LEU A 535 23.56 28.10 31.77
C LEU A 535 22.61 29.07 32.50
N GLY A 536 23.05 29.61 33.65
CA GLY A 536 22.34 30.62 34.41
C GLY A 536 22.60 32.07 33.97
N TRP A 537 23.46 32.32 32.98
CA TRP A 537 23.80 33.68 32.56
C TRP A 537 22.77 34.25 31.57
N GLY A 538 22.36 35.50 31.78
CA GLY A 538 21.49 36.24 30.86
C GLY A 538 20.01 35.85 30.91
N LEU A 539 19.56 35.21 31.99
CA LEU A 539 18.16 34.90 32.28
C LEU A 539 17.74 35.61 33.57
N ASP A 540 16.66 36.38 33.56
CA ASP A 540 16.06 36.99 34.76
C ASP A 540 15.39 35.93 35.66
N GLU A 541 15.00 36.28 36.89
CA GLU A 541 14.62 35.32 37.94
C GLU A 541 13.21 34.67 37.83
N ASP A 542 12.58 34.78 36.67
CA ASP A 542 11.21 34.29 36.42
C ASP A 542 11.10 32.76 36.28
N ASP A 543 9.90 32.22 36.57
CA ASP A 543 9.57 30.78 36.59
C ASP A 543 9.89 30.05 35.27
N ASP A 544 9.92 30.76 34.13
CA ASP A 544 10.14 30.21 32.79
C ASP A 544 11.52 29.54 32.64
N ARG A 545 12.56 29.97 33.39
CA ARG A 545 13.92 29.36 33.39
C ARG A 545 13.87 27.82 33.36
N LYS A 546 12.96 27.27 34.17
CA LYS A 546 12.70 25.83 34.30
C LYS A 546 12.33 25.19 32.97
N GLN A 547 11.40 25.76 32.21
CA GLN A 547 10.98 25.17 30.94
C GLN A 547 12.10 25.28 29.90
N ILE A 548 12.76 26.43 29.80
CA ILE A 548 13.79 26.62 28.78
C ILE A 548 14.97 25.66 29.01
N TRP A 549 15.42 25.42 30.26
CA TRP A 549 16.47 24.43 30.53
C TRP A 549 16.02 22.98 30.25
N LEU A 550 14.75 22.63 30.45
CA LEU A 550 14.22 21.32 30.08
C LEU A 550 14.16 21.14 28.55
N ASP A 551 13.87 22.20 27.81
CA ASP A 551 13.81 22.17 26.34
C ASP A 551 15.22 22.25 25.70
N ASP A 552 16.17 22.96 26.34
CA ASP A 552 17.62 22.90 26.04
C ASP A 552 18.14 21.47 26.18
N ALA A 553 17.89 20.83 27.34
CA ALA A 553 18.35 19.47 27.63
C ALA A 553 17.82 18.47 26.59
N LYS A 554 16.52 18.53 26.25
CA LYS A 554 15.94 17.74 25.15
C LYS A 554 16.61 18.03 23.81
N SER A 555 16.98 19.28 23.53
CA SER A 555 17.69 19.64 22.29
C SER A 555 19.03 18.92 22.19
N SER A 556 19.84 18.90 23.25
CA SER A 556 21.11 18.17 23.30
C SER A 556 20.91 16.65 23.27
N THR A 557 19.92 16.10 24.01
CA THR A 557 19.56 14.68 23.91
C THR A 557 19.20 14.28 22.47
N ASN A 558 18.40 15.09 21.77
CA ASN A 558 18.02 14.86 20.37
C ASN A 558 19.20 14.98 19.38
N ARG A 559 20.30 15.63 19.77
CA ARG A 559 21.58 15.67 19.01
C ARG A 559 22.50 14.47 19.34
N GLY A 560 22.10 13.59 20.26
CA GLY A 560 22.95 12.51 20.76
C GLY A 560 24.08 13.01 21.66
N ARG A 561 23.81 14.07 22.44
CA ARG A 561 24.74 14.68 23.39
C ARG A 561 24.12 14.54 24.79
N PHE A 562 24.61 13.56 25.53
CA PHE A 562 23.99 13.05 26.76
C PHE A 562 24.70 13.57 28.01
N GLU A 563 26.02 13.79 27.98
CA GLU A 563 26.76 14.38 29.11
C GLU A 563 26.45 15.87 29.28
N THR A 564 26.28 16.59 28.17
CA THR A 564 25.69 17.93 28.15
C THR A 564 24.29 17.94 28.76
N ALA A 565 23.40 17.04 28.32
CA ALA A 565 22.05 16.93 28.88
C ALA A 565 22.07 16.60 30.39
N ARG A 566 22.94 15.68 30.83
CA ARG A 566 23.21 15.37 32.25
C ARG A 566 23.64 16.62 33.02
N ALA A 567 24.57 17.39 32.49
CA ALA A 567 25.04 18.63 33.11
C ALA A 567 23.90 19.68 33.26
N ILE A 568 23.06 19.83 32.24
CA ILE A 568 21.89 20.71 32.25
C ILE A 568 20.87 20.24 33.32
N TYR A 569 20.54 18.94 33.34
CA TYR A 569 19.63 18.39 34.36
C TYR A 569 20.20 18.49 35.77
N ALA A 570 21.47 18.19 36.00
CA ALA A 570 22.14 18.31 37.30
C ALA A 570 22.20 19.77 37.80
N TYR A 571 22.32 20.75 36.89
CA TYR A 571 22.19 22.16 37.23
C TYR A 571 20.74 22.52 37.58
N ALA A 572 19.78 22.12 36.72
CA ALA A 572 18.35 22.38 36.93
C ALA A 572 17.82 21.74 38.23
N ILE A 573 18.29 20.56 38.62
CA ILE A 573 17.96 19.88 39.89
C ILE A 573 18.44 20.69 41.10
N ARG A 574 19.65 21.25 41.05
CA ARG A 574 20.19 22.09 42.16
C ARG A 574 19.38 23.36 42.37
N VAL A 575 18.77 23.91 41.33
CA VAL A 575 17.90 25.10 41.41
C VAL A 575 16.45 24.73 41.76
N PHE A 576 15.91 23.65 41.17
CA PHE A 576 14.49 23.29 41.23
C PHE A 576 14.22 21.95 41.93
N TYR A 577 14.94 21.65 43.02
CA TYR A 577 14.91 20.39 43.76
C TYR A 577 13.51 19.90 44.19
N ASN A 578 12.53 20.81 44.31
CA ASN A 578 11.15 20.53 44.71
C ASN A 578 10.17 20.27 43.53
N ARG A 579 10.63 20.30 42.28
CA ARG A 579 9.76 20.16 41.08
C ARG A 579 9.85 18.77 40.46
N LYS A 580 8.86 17.90 40.71
CA LYS A 580 8.84 16.51 40.19
C LYS A 580 9.13 16.36 38.69
N SER A 581 8.72 17.32 37.85
CA SER A 581 8.94 17.26 36.39
C SER A 581 10.41 17.33 35.96
N VAL A 582 11.30 17.92 36.77
CA VAL A 582 12.74 17.99 36.45
C VAL A 582 13.40 16.65 36.73
N TRP A 583 13.12 16.08 37.91
CA TRP A 583 13.54 14.73 38.28
C TRP A 583 13.02 13.66 37.31
N LEU A 584 11.76 13.74 36.88
CA LEU A 584 11.18 12.81 35.89
C LEU A 584 11.90 12.90 34.53
N ALA A 585 12.27 14.09 34.06
CA ALA A 585 12.98 14.27 32.79
C ALA A 585 14.45 13.78 32.87
N ALA A 586 15.12 13.99 34.01
CA ALA A 586 16.46 13.46 34.27
C ALA A 586 16.45 11.93 34.39
N ALA A 587 15.48 11.36 35.11
CA ALA A 587 15.32 9.91 35.23
C ALA A 587 14.98 9.25 33.88
N GLU A 588 14.23 9.93 33.00
CA GLU A 588 14.00 9.46 31.63
C GLU A 588 15.29 9.42 30.81
N LEU A 589 16.15 10.44 30.92
CA LEU A 589 17.47 10.44 30.27
C LEU A 589 18.34 9.26 30.74
N GLU A 590 18.45 9.07 32.07
CA GLU A 590 19.27 7.97 32.62
C GLU A 590 18.67 6.58 32.35
N ARG A 591 17.34 6.47 32.17
CA ARG A 591 16.70 5.22 31.75
C ARG A 591 17.00 4.87 30.28
N GLN A 592 17.15 5.87 29.41
CA GLN A 592 17.44 5.66 27.99
C GLN A 592 18.95 5.52 27.68
N HIS A 593 19.80 6.24 28.42
CA HIS A 593 21.23 6.41 28.10
C HIS A 593 22.17 6.27 29.29
N GLY A 594 21.68 5.83 30.46
CA GLY A 594 22.43 5.78 31.72
C GLY A 594 22.84 4.40 32.21
N SER A 595 23.63 4.40 33.29
CA SER A 595 23.84 3.21 34.09
C SER A 595 22.70 3.04 35.09
N ARG A 596 22.33 1.78 35.41
CA ARG A 596 21.26 1.48 36.37
C ARG A 596 21.56 2.06 37.75
N GLU A 597 22.83 2.05 38.16
CA GLU A 597 23.30 2.61 39.42
C GLU A 597 23.07 4.14 39.48
N ALA A 598 23.47 4.89 38.45
CA ALA A 598 23.23 6.33 38.39
C ALA A 598 21.72 6.68 38.37
N LEU A 599 20.90 5.87 37.68
CA LEU A 599 19.44 6.02 37.71
C LEU A 599 18.86 5.77 39.12
N TRP A 600 19.37 4.79 39.86
CA TRP A 600 18.94 4.51 41.23
C TRP A 600 19.37 5.58 42.23
N ASP A 601 20.60 6.09 42.13
CA ASP A 601 21.07 7.19 42.97
C ASP A 601 20.27 8.47 42.69
N LEU A 602 20.07 8.81 41.41
CA LEU A 602 19.25 9.94 40.98
C LEU A 602 17.80 9.82 41.48
N LEU A 603 17.17 8.66 41.33
CA LEU A 603 15.81 8.42 41.83
C LEU A 603 15.75 8.40 43.37
N GLY A 604 16.81 7.95 44.04
CA GLY A 604 16.95 8.00 45.50
C GLY A 604 17.06 9.43 46.03
N GLU A 605 17.84 10.29 45.37
CA GLU A 605 17.86 11.73 45.65
C GLU A 605 16.52 12.40 45.30
N ALA A 606 15.88 12.02 44.19
CA ALA A 606 14.58 12.53 43.79
C ALA A 606 13.49 12.22 44.83
N VAL A 607 13.49 10.99 45.34
CA VAL A 607 12.57 10.51 46.39
C VAL A 607 12.80 11.22 47.72
N ARG A 608 14.07 11.42 48.14
CA ARG A 608 14.40 12.21 49.34
C ARG A 608 13.96 13.68 49.20
N SER A 609 14.06 14.24 47.99
CA SER A 609 13.78 15.65 47.70
C SER A 609 12.29 15.94 47.44
N CYS A 610 11.56 14.98 46.89
CA CYS A 610 10.13 15.07 46.52
C CYS A 610 9.31 13.87 47.07
N PRO A 611 9.27 13.65 48.39
CA PRO A 611 8.66 12.44 48.99
C PRO A 611 7.15 12.28 48.70
N THR A 612 6.45 13.35 48.35
CA THR A 612 5.02 13.34 47.97
C THR A 612 4.76 12.91 46.52
N SER A 613 5.79 12.56 45.75
CA SER A 613 5.68 12.29 44.32
C SER A 613 5.61 10.79 43.99
N GLU A 614 4.39 10.25 44.04
CA GLU A 614 4.01 8.85 43.70
C GLU A 614 4.75 8.25 42.49
N VAL A 615 4.95 9.01 41.41
CA VAL A 615 5.54 8.54 40.14
C VAL A 615 7.02 8.21 40.31
N LEU A 616 7.75 8.95 41.14
CA LEU A 616 9.17 8.72 41.41
C LEU A 616 9.37 7.46 42.27
N TRP A 617 8.51 7.27 43.28
CA TRP A 617 8.46 6.02 44.06
C TRP A 617 8.13 4.81 43.17
N MET A 618 7.12 4.92 42.30
CA MET A 618 6.75 3.84 41.38
C MET A 618 7.82 3.56 40.31
N GLN A 619 8.54 4.58 39.84
CA GLN A 619 9.70 4.38 38.96
C GLN A 619 10.80 3.63 39.70
N LEU A 620 11.26 4.12 40.87
CA LEU A 620 12.32 3.47 41.64
C LEU A 620 11.99 2.00 41.98
N ALA A 621 10.75 1.72 42.40
CA ALA A 621 10.29 0.36 42.64
C ALA A 621 10.27 -0.50 41.36
N ARG A 622 9.88 0.06 40.22
CA ARG A 622 9.87 -0.64 38.92
C ARG A 622 11.27 -0.95 38.42
N GLU A 623 12.19 0.01 38.46
CA GLU A 623 13.57 -0.17 37.99
C GLU A 623 14.33 -1.20 38.86
N LYS A 624 14.14 -1.16 40.19
CA LYS A 624 14.66 -2.19 41.11
C LYS A 624 14.06 -3.57 40.84
N TRP A 625 12.76 -3.65 40.57
CA TRP A 625 12.08 -4.90 40.20
C TRP A 625 12.55 -5.46 38.84
N GLN A 626 12.74 -4.61 37.83
CA GLN A 626 13.28 -5.02 36.51
C GLN A 626 14.74 -5.52 36.58
N ALA A 627 15.50 -5.07 37.57
CA ALA A 627 16.83 -5.60 37.86
C ALA A 627 16.82 -6.93 38.66
N GLY A 628 15.64 -7.41 39.09
CA GLY A 628 15.49 -8.63 39.90
C GLY A 628 15.62 -8.42 41.41
N GLU A 629 15.81 -7.17 41.87
CA GLU A 629 16.00 -6.85 43.29
C GLU A 629 14.66 -6.70 44.03
N ILE A 630 13.89 -7.79 44.06
CA ILE A 630 12.50 -7.83 44.58
C ILE A 630 12.42 -7.30 46.01
N ASP A 631 13.34 -7.68 46.90
CA ASP A 631 13.33 -7.25 48.30
C ASP A 631 13.78 -5.78 48.49
N GLU A 632 14.50 -5.19 47.52
CA GLU A 632 14.76 -3.75 47.50
C GLU A 632 13.52 -3.00 47.02
N ALA A 633 12.85 -3.47 45.97
CA ALA A 633 11.57 -2.92 45.51
C ALA A 633 10.48 -2.96 46.60
N ARG A 634 10.41 -4.05 47.38
CA ARG A 634 9.56 -4.17 48.59
C ARG A 634 9.90 -3.11 49.64
N LYS A 635 11.18 -2.89 49.97
CA LYS A 635 11.60 -1.82 50.91
C LYS A 635 11.23 -0.43 50.40
N VAL A 636 11.44 -0.17 49.11
CA VAL A 636 11.09 1.11 48.46
C VAL A 636 9.59 1.36 48.54
N LEU A 637 8.75 0.36 48.25
CA LEU A 637 7.29 0.47 48.40
C LEU A 637 6.86 0.62 49.87
N GLY A 638 7.52 -0.07 50.81
CA GLY A 638 7.30 0.11 52.25
C GLY A 638 7.56 1.53 52.74
N LEU A 639 8.65 2.15 52.25
CA LEU A 639 8.95 3.57 52.51
C LEU A 639 7.96 4.50 51.78
N ALA A 640 7.50 4.12 50.58
CA ALA A 640 6.49 4.87 49.84
C ALA A 640 5.13 4.90 50.55
N PHE A 641 4.72 3.81 51.20
CA PHE A 641 3.54 3.77 52.07
C PHE A 641 3.70 4.68 53.29
N GLN A 642 4.85 4.67 53.96
CA GLN A 642 5.13 5.58 55.08
C GLN A 642 5.08 7.06 54.66
N ALA A 643 5.49 7.37 53.43
CA ALA A 643 5.43 8.72 52.88
C ALA A 643 4.03 9.12 52.35
N ASN A 644 3.24 8.17 51.83
CA ASN A 644 1.96 8.44 51.14
C ASN A 644 0.92 7.32 51.39
N PRO A 645 0.35 7.18 52.62
CA PRO A 645 -0.50 6.02 52.96
C PRO A 645 -1.74 5.83 52.06
N GLY A 646 -2.47 6.92 51.78
CA GLY A 646 -3.74 6.86 51.05
C GLY A 646 -3.65 6.82 49.51
N ASN A 647 -2.51 6.45 48.91
CA ASN A 647 -2.30 6.55 47.46
C ASN A 647 -2.58 5.23 46.72
N GLU A 648 -3.65 5.20 45.91
CA GLU A 648 -4.07 3.99 45.18
C GLU A 648 -3.02 3.42 44.22
N ASP A 649 -2.18 4.24 43.59
CA ASP A 649 -1.24 3.77 42.57
C ASP A 649 -0.05 3.01 43.19
N ILE A 650 0.37 3.39 44.41
CA ILE A 650 1.42 2.69 45.16
C ILE A 650 0.90 1.32 45.65
N TRP A 651 -0.31 1.27 46.19
CA TRP A 651 -0.98 0.01 46.57
C TRP A 651 -1.13 -0.94 45.37
N LEU A 652 -1.58 -0.42 44.22
CA LEU A 652 -1.74 -1.21 43.00
C LEU A 652 -0.42 -1.66 42.37
N ALA A 653 0.67 -0.90 42.55
CA ALA A 653 2.02 -1.31 42.16
C ALA A 653 2.56 -2.45 43.04
N ALA A 654 2.37 -2.37 44.37
CA ALA A 654 2.76 -3.42 45.30
C ALA A 654 1.99 -4.73 45.04
N VAL A 655 0.67 -4.65 44.84
CA VAL A 655 -0.16 -5.81 44.48
C VAL A 655 0.28 -6.41 43.14
N LYS A 656 0.63 -5.59 42.14
CA LYS A 656 1.17 -6.10 40.86
C LYS A 656 2.45 -6.91 41.08
N LEU A 657 3.38 -6.39 41.87
CA LEU A 657 4.67 -7.01 42.15
C LEU A 657 4.51 -8.37 42.86
N GLU A 658 3.70 -8.46 43.92
CA GLU A 658 3.47 -9.74 44.61
C GLU A 658 2.66 -10.73 43.75
N ALA A 659 1.70 -10.26 42.95
CA ALA A 659 0.91 -11.11 42.06
C ALA A 659 1.77 -11.74 40.93
N GLU A 660 2.68 -10.97 40.32
CA GLU A 660 3.57 -11.48 39.26
C GLU A 660 4.71 -12.36 39.80
N ASN A 661 5.04 -12.23 41.10
CA ASN A 661 5.93 -13.16 41.83
C ASN A 661 5.21 -14.46 42.29
N GLY A 662 3.90 -14.59 42.09
CA GLY A 662 3.11 -15.76 42.52
C GLY A 662 2.75 -15.81 44.01
N GLU A 663 3.01 -14.74 44.76
CA GLU A 663 2.76 -14.61 46.21
C GLU A 663 1.30 -14.23 46.49
N THR A 664 0.37 -15.09 46.04
CA THR A 664 -1.07 -14.79 45.94
C THR A 664 -1.71 -14.38 47.26
N ASP A 665 -1.37 -15.02 48.38
CA ASP A 665 -1.96 -14.69 49.67
C ASP A 665 -1.46 -13.36 50.25
N LYS A 666 -0.20 -12.98 49.94
CA LYS A 666 0.33 -11.64 50.27
C LYS A 666 -0.37 -10.57 49.44
N ALA A 667 -0.52 -10.79 48.13
CA ALA A 667 -1.25 -9.89 47.25
C ALA A 667 -2.74 -9.76 47.65
N ARG A 668 -3.38 -10.85 48.10
CA ARG A 668 -4.75 -10.83 48.66
C ARG A 668 -4.85 -10.02 49.95
N ALA A 669 -3.89 -10.16 50.86
CA ALA A 669 -3.82 -9.37 52.09
C ALA A 669 -3.65 -7.87 51.80
N LEU A 670 -2.70 -7.51 50.92
CA LEU A 670 -2.51 -6.13 50.46
C LEU A 670 -3.75 -5.56 49.76
N LEU A 671 -4.52 -6.37 49.03
CA LEU A 671 -5.81 -5.98 48.45
C LEU A 671 -6.95 -5.86 49.48
N ALA A 672 -6.85 -6.50 50.65
CA ALA A 672 -7.79 -6.28 51.75
C ALA A 672 -7.45 -4.98 52.50
N GLU A 673 -6.18 -4.73 52.77
CA GLU A 673 -5.65 -3.53 53.41
C GLU A 673 -5.90 -2.27 52.55
N ALA A 674 -5.56 -2.32 51.25
CA ALA A 674 -5.83 -1.25 50.28
C ALA A 674 -7.33 -0.94 50.13
N ARG A 675 -8.23 -1.93 50.31
CA ARG A 675 -9.69 -1.67 50.34
C ARG A 675 -10.14 -0.94 51.60
N GLY A 676 -9.39 -1.03 52.69
CA GLY A 676 -9.63 -0.29 53.94
C GLY A 676 -9.08 1.14 53.90
N GLU A 677 -7.81 1.31 53.51
CA GLU A 677 -7.15 2.63 53.54
C GLU A 677 -7.40 3.48 52.28
N ALA A 678 -7.39 2.85 51.10
CA ALA A 678 -7.41 3.51 49.80
C ALA A 678 -8.50 2.90 48.89
N GLY A 679 -9.69 2.66 49.45
CA GLY A 679 -10.76 1.83 48.87
C GLY A 679 -11.50 2.37 47.63
N THR A 680 -10.79 2.97 46.66
CA THR A 680 -11.34 3.51 45.41
C THR A 680 -11.93 2.43 44.51
N ASP A 681 -12.80 2.83 43.56
CA ASP A 681 -13.40 1.88 42.61
C ASP A 681 -12.34 1.14 41.79
N ARG A 682 -11.21 1.79 41.48
CA ARG A 682 -10.03 1.20 40.82
C ARG A 682 -9.40 0.07 41.63
N VAL A 683 -9.30 0.19 42.95
CA VAL A 683 -8.82 -0.87 43.85
C VAL A 683 -9.81 -2.04 43.92
N TRP A 684 -11.11 -1.76 43.98
CA TRP A 684 -12.14 -2.81 43.87
C TRP A 684 -12.12 -3.53 42.51
N ILE A 685 -11.99 -2.80 41.40
CA ILE A 685 -11.83 -3.34 40.04
C ILE A 685 -10.61 -4.27 39.96
N LYS A 686 -9.49 -3.90 40.59
CA LYS A 686 -8.28 -4.71 40.63
C LYS A 686 -8.40 -5.93 41.55
N SER A 687 -9.06 -5.80 42.71
CA SER A 687 -9.41 -6.92 43.60
C SER A 687 -10.23 -7.99 42.87
N VAL A 688 -11.27 -7.57 42.15
CA VAL A 688 -12.12 -8.44 41.34
C VAL A 688 -11.36 -9.10 40.18
N ALA A 689 -10.49 -8.34 39.51
CA ALA A 689 -9.66 -8.89 38.42
C ALA A 689 -8.69 -9.97 38.92
N PHE A 690 -8.08 -9.75 40.09
CA PHE A 690 -7.12 -10.65 40.72
C PHE A 690 -7.76 -11.97 41.15
N GLU A 691 -8.87 -11.95 41.89
CA GLU A 691 -9.57 -13.19 42.28
C GLU A 691 -10.14 -13.93 41.06
N ARG A 692 -10.55 -13.21 39.99
CA ARG A 692 -10.94 -13.83 38.71
C ARG A 692 -9.77 -14.50 37.97
N GLN A 693 -8.53 -14.05 38.17
CA GLN A 693 -7.34 -14.67 37.59
C GLN A 693 -6.90 -15.92 38.36
N ILE A 694 -7.00 -15.89 39.69
CA ILE A 694 -6.61 -17.02 40.56
C ILE A 694 -7.68 -18.11 40.57
N ASN A 695 -8.93 -17.75 40.88
CA ASN A 695 -9.95 -18.72 41.24
C ASN A 695 -10.96 -18.91 40.10
N LYS A 696 -10.88 -20.07 39.41
CA LYS A 696 -11.88 -20.47 38.41
C LYS A 696 -13.28 -20.59 39.02
N SER A 697 -13.40 -20.88 40.31
CA SER A 697 -14.68 -20.83 41.04
C SER A 697 -15.01 -19.40 41.43
N SER A 698 -15.85 -18.73 40.64
CA SER A 698 -15.98 -17.26 40.70
C SER A 698 -16.90 -16.73 41.82
N ASP A 699 -17.13 -17.45 42.92
CA ASP A 699 -18.12 -17.07 43.94
C ASP A 699 -17.62 -15.90 44.81
N GLU A 700 -16.38 -15.96 45.29
CA GLU A 700 -15.71 -14.85 45.99
C GLU A 700 -15.59 -13.62 45.08
N ALA A 701 -15.25 -13.82 43.80
CA ALA A 701 -15.22 -12.75 42.81
C ALA A 701 -16.61 -12.12 42.56
N LEU A 702 -17.71 -12.88 42.60
CA LEU A 702 -19.07 -12.32 42.54
C LEU A 702 -19.44 -11.57 43.83
N ALA A 703 -19.03 -12.05 45.01
CA ALA A 703 -19.24 -11.36 46.27
C ALA A 703 -18.57 -9.97 46.25
N LEU A 704 -17.27 -9.92 45.94
CA LEU A 704 -16.48 -8.68 45.81
C LEU A 704 -17.03 -7.73 44.74
N VAL A 705 -17.53 -8.26 43.61
CA VAL A 705 -18.24 -7.47 42.59
C VAL A 705 -19.52 -6.85 43.14
N ASN A 706 -20.30 -7.60 43.93
CA ASN A 706 -21.57 -7.11 44.48
C ASN A 706 -21.33 -6.07 45.60
N GLU A 707 -20.36 -6.29 46.48
CA GLU A 707 -19.91 -5.31 47.47
C GLU A 707 -19.39 -4.03 46.80
N GLY A 708 -18.46 -4.17 45.85
CA GLY A 708 -17.91 -3.05 45.08
C GLY A 708 -18.99 -2.28 44.30
N LEU A 709 -20.05 -2.94 43.84
CA LEU A 709 -21.19 -2.28 43.18
C LEU A 709 -22.23 -1.67 44.14
N GLN A 710 -22.28 -2.10 45.41
CA GLN A 710 -23.05 -1.39 46.45
C GLN A 710 -22.35 -0.07 46.82
N LEU A 711 -21.02 -0.10 46.97
CA LEU A 711 -20.21 1.08 47.26
C LEU A 711 -20.09 2.01 46.04
N TYR A 712 -19.87 1.46 44.84
CA TYR A 712 -19.66 2.20 43.60
C TYR A 712 -20.63 1.79 42.47
N PRO A 713 -21.95 2.08 42.57
CA PRO A 713 -22.93 1.76 41.53
C PRO A 713 -22.63 2.36 40.14
N LYS A 714 -21.82 3.42 40.09
CA LYS A 714 -21.40 4.13 38.86
C LYS A 714 -20.11 3.59 38.23
N ALA A 715 -19.46 2.60 38.84
CA ALA A 715 -18.23 2.00 38.33
C ALA A 715 -18.53 1.06 37.15
N ALA A 716 -18.58 1.60 35.93
CA ALA A 716 -18.92 0.85 34.72
C ALA A 716 -18.10 -0.44 34.55
N LYS A 717 -16.82 -0.44 34.93
CA LYS A 717 -15.92 -1.60 34.78
C LYS A 717 -16.25 -2.74 35.76
N LEU A 718 -16.83 -2.46 36.93
CA LEU A 718 -17.39 -3.50 37.81
C LEU A 718 -18.64 -4.15 37.18
N TRP A 719 -19.50 -3.37 36.52
CA TRP A 719 -20.62 -3.93 35.73
C TRP A 719 -20.13 -4.78 34.55
N MET A 720 -19.05 -4.37 33.86
CA MET A 720 -18.42 -5.19 32.82
C MET A 720 -17.92 -6.52 33.38
N MET A 721 -17.22 -6.50 34.52
CA MET A 721 -16.72 -7.71 35.20
C MET A 721 -17.86 -8.61 35.68
N LYS A 722 -18.94 -8.05 36.25
CA LYS A 722 -20.14 -8.81 36.65
C LYS A 722 -20.74 -9.59 35.48
N GLY A 723 -20.95 -8.91 34.35
CA GLY A 723 -21.48 -9.55 33.14
C GLY A 723 -20.53 -10.60 32.56
N GLN A 724 -19.22 -10.32 32.50
CA GLN A 724 -18.21 -11.28 32.03
C GLN A 724 -18.07 -12.52 32.94
N ILE A 725 -18.26 -12.38 34.26
CA ILE A 725 -18.24 -13.52 35.19
C ILE A 725 -19.47 -14.41 34.96
N TYR A 726 -20.67 -13.81 34.83
CA TYR A 726 -21.87 -14.59 34.46
C TYR A 726 -21.75 -15.23 33.07
N GLU A 727 -21.14 -14.54 32.10
CA GLU A 727 -20.84 -15.09 30.78
C GLU A 727 -19.89 -16.31 30.87
N SER A 728 -18.82 -16.24 31.68
CA SER A 728 -17.92 -17.38 31.91
C SER A 728 -18.56 -18.55 32.68
N ARG A 729 -19.66 -18.30 33.42
CA ARG A 729 -20.50 -19.35 34.03
C ARG A 729 -21.60 -19.87 33.09
N ASN A 730 -21.66 -19.41 31.85
CA ASN A 730 -22.77 -19.64 30.89
C ASN A 730 -24.16 -19.18 31.42
N MET A 731 -24.18 -18.26 32.39
CA MET A 731 -25.39 -17.67 32.98
C MET A 731 -25.88 -16.48 32.15
N LEU A 732 -26.16 -16.73 30.86
CA LEU A 732 -26.47 -15.70 29.87
C LEU A 732 -27.66 -14.78 30.24
N PRO A 733 -28.76 -15.26 30.87
CA PRO A 733 -29.83 -14.39 31.36
C PRO A 733 -29.37 -13.39 32.44
N GLN A 734 -28.55 -13.85 33.38
CA GLN A 734 -28.00 -13.04 34.46
C GLN A 734 -26.93 -12.06 33.94
N ALA A 735 -26.13 -12.48 32.94
CA ALA A 735 -25.21 -11.58 32.22
C ALA A 735 -25.98 -10.47 31.48
N ARG A 736 -27.07 -10.82 30.79
CA ARG A 736 -27.99 -9.86 30.15
C ARG A 736 -28.56 -8.88 31.18
N GLU A 737 -28.97 -9.33 32.36
CA GLU A 737 -29.48 -8.46 33.41
C GLU A 737 -28.39 -7.54 33.98
N ALA A 738 -27.19 -8.06 34.24
CA ALA A 738 -26.04 -7.27 34.72
C ALA A 738 -25.64 -6.19 33.71
N PHE A 739 -25.62 -6.48 32.41
CA PHE A 739 -25.36 -5.46 31.38
C PHE A 739 -26.54 -4.48 31.20
N ASN A 740 -27.81 -4.90 31.34
CA ASN A 740 -28.96 -3.99 31.24
C ASN A 740 -29.12 -3.08 32.47
N THR A 741 -28.76 -3.54 33.65
CA THR A 741 -28.68 -2.72 34.87
C THR A 741 -27.47 -1.79 34.82
N GLY A 742 -26.30 -2.31 34.44
CA GLY A 742 -25.09 -1.52 34.21
C GLY A 742 -25.26 -0.40 33.18
N THR A 743 -25.84 -0.67 32.00
CA THR A 743 -26.09 0.38 30.97
C THR A 743 -27.14 1.42 31.38
N ARG A 744 -28.00 1.15 32.36
CA ARG A 744 -28.88 2.14 32.98
C ARG A 744 -28.15 3.00 34.02
N ALA A 745 -27.29 2.39 34.83
CA ALA A 745 -26.48 3.09 35.85
C ALA A 745 -25.34 3.91 35.23
N CYS A 746 -24.76 3.42 34.14
CA CYS A 746 -23.57 3.96 33.48
C CYS A 746 -23.83 4.22 31.97
N PRO A 747 -24.79 5.09 31.59
CA PRO A 747 -25.19 5.27 30.19
C PRO A 747 -24.07 5.86 29.30
N ARG A 748 -23.04 6.49 29.90
CA ARG A 748 -21.92 7.12 29.18
C ARG A 748 -20.77 6.16 28.82
N SER A 749 -20.69 4.96 29.40
CA SER A 749 -19.55 4.05 29.20
C SER A 749 -19.73 3.19 27.95
N VAL A 750 -19.00 3.51 26.87
CA VAL A 750 -19.11 2.83 25.58
C VAL A 750 -18.79 1.33 25.63
N PRO A 751 -17.69 0.85 26.25
CA PRO A 751 -17.37 -0.59 26.26
C PRO A 751 -18.44 -1.47 26.92
N LEU A 752 -19.24 -0.91 27.84
CA LEU A 752 -20.36 -1.62 28.48
C LEU A 752 -21.53 -1.84 27.51
N TRP A 753 -21.81 -0.88 26.63
CA TRP A 753 -22.77 -1.03 25.53
C TRP A 753 -22.27 -2.02 24.47
N LEU A 754 -20.97 -2.05 24.19
CA LEU A 754 -20.38 -3.00 23.25
C LEU A 754 -20.47 -4.44 23.77
N LEU A 755 -20.14 -4.67 25.05
CA LEU A 755 -20.33 -5.98 25.69
C LEU A 755 -21.80 -6.40 25.73
N ALA A 756 -22.72 -5.48 26.02
CA ALA A 756 -24.16 -5.75 26.00
C ALA A 756 -24.66 -6.17 24.60
N SER A 757 -24.19 -5.50 23.54
CA SER A 757 -24.53 -5.84 22.16
C SER A 757 -23.94 -7.18 21.73
N ARG A 758 -22.64 -7.40 21.99
CA ARG A 758 -21.93 -8.64 21.67
C ARG A 758 -22.52 -9.85 22.42
N LEU A 759 -23.08 -9.67 23.63
CA LEU A 759 -23.80 -10.74 24.33
C LEU A 759 -25.16 -11.08 23.67
N GLU A 760 -25.97 -10.08 23.29
CA GLU A 760 -27.22 -10.36 22.53
C GLU A 760 -26.96 -11.02 21.17
N GLU A 761 -25.85 -10.65 20.52
CA GLU A 761 -25.36 -11.29 19.29
C GLU A 761 -24.96 -12.75 19.51
N LYS A 762 -24.18 -13.07 20.57
CA LYS A 762 -23.89 -14.45 20.99
C LYS A 762 -25.15 -15.26 21.33
N MET A 763 -26.19 -14.61 21.85
CA MET A 763 -27.52 -15.23 22.07
C MET A 763 -28.38 -15.32 20.80
N GLY A 764 -27.85 -14.95 19.63
CA GLY A 764 -28.54 -14.99 18.33
C GLY A 764 -29.60 -13.90 18.12
N VAL A 765 -29.81 -12.99 19.09
CA VAL A 765 -30.92 -12.03 19.06
C VAL A 765 -30.50 -10.70 18.42
N LEU A 766 -30.12 -10.76 17.14
CA LEU A 766 -29.57 -9.64 16.36
C LEU A 766 -30.43 -8.35 16.45
N VAL A 767 -31.76 -8.48 16.48
CA VAL A 767 -32.70 -7.34 16.61
C VAL A 767 -32.57 -6.62 17.96
N LYS A 768 -32.26 -7.35 19.04
CA LYS A 768 -31.96 -6.74 20.35
C LYS A 768 -30.58 -6.08 20.32
N ALA A 769 -29.57 -6.73 19.77
CA ALA A 769 -28.23 -6.15 19.62
C ALA A 769 -28.26 -4.81 18.84
N ARG A 770 -28.97 -4.76 17.70
CA ARG A 770 -29.27 -3.52 16.95
C ARG A 770 -29.91 -2.43 17.83
N SER A 771 -30.99 -2.76 18.54
CA SER A 771 -31.69 -1.76 19.37
C SER A 771 -30.90 -1.34 20.62
N ILE A 772 -29.98 -2.16 21.12
CA ILE A 772 -29.00 -1.78 22.15
C ILE A 772 -27.99 -0.78 21.58
N LEU A 773 -27.44 -1.02 20.39
CA LEU A 773 -26.51 -0.05 19.76
C LEU A 773 -27.21 1.25 19.36
N ASP A 774 -28.44 1.20 18.85
CA ASP A 774 -29.21 2.40 18.56
C ASP A 774 -29.52 3.21 19.84
N ARG A 775 -29.85 2.56 20.96
CA ARG A 775 -29.92 3.20 22.30
C ARG A 775 -28.59 3.76 22.76
N ALA A 776 -27.48 3.04 22.52
CA ALA A 776 -26.14 3.47 22.89
C ALA A 776 -25.74 4.75 22.14
N ARG A 777 -25.97 4.84 20.82
CA ARG A 777 -25.67 6.03 20.01
C ARG A 777 -26.56 7.23 20.37
N LEU A 778 -27.77 7.00 20.89
CA LEU A 778 -28.59 8.06 21.47
C LEU A 778 -28.06 8.55 22.84
N ALA A 779 -27.51 7.65 23.66
CA ALA A 779 -26.92 7.98 24.96
C ALA A 779 -25.52 8.61 24.86
N VAL A 780 -24.72 8.19 23.88
CA VAL A 780 -23.36 8.67 23.59
C VAL A 780 -23.26 8.98 22.09
N LYS A 781 -23.73 10.18 21.73
CA LYS A 781 -23.66 10.71 20.35
C LYS A 781 -22.20 10.93 19.93
N GLY A 782 -21.89 10.71 18.66
CA GLY A 782 -20.54 10.96 18.12
C GLY A 782 -19.44 10.04 18.66
N SER A 783 -19.76 8.88 19.21
CA SER A 783 -18.76 7.86 19.58
C SER A 783 -18.38 7.01 18.36
N PRO A 784 -17.11 7.02 17.91
CA PRO A 784 -16.68 6.21 16.77
C PRO A 784 -16.83 4.70 17.01
N GLU A 785 -16.48 4.24 18.22
CA GLU A 785 -16.54 2.84 18.67
C GLU A 785 -17.96 2.24 18.58
N LEU A 786 -18.99 3.02 18.92
CA LEU A 786 -20.39 2.59 18.78
C LEU A 786 -20.81 2.49 17.31
N TRP A 787 -20.29 3.38 16.46
CA TRP A 787 -20.54 3.36 15.02
C TRP A 787 -19.82 2.19 14.33
N THR A 788 -18.57 1.90 14.69
CA THR A 788 -17.82 0.78 14.11
C THR A 788 -18.42 -0.56 14.50
N GLU A 789 -18.79 -0.79 15.77
CA GLU A 789 -19.50 -2.01 16.14
C GLU A 789 -20.91 -2.09 15.53
N SER A 790 -21.59 -0.96 15.26
CA SER A 790 -22.84 -0.96 14.48
C SER A 790 -22.62 -1.44 13.04
N VAL A 791 -21.55 -1.01 12.38
CA VAL A 791 -21.21 -1.46 11.01
C VAL A 791 -20.71 -2.91 11.01
N ARG A 792 -19.86 -3.29 11.96
CA ARG A 792 -19.39 -4.67 12.13
C ARG A 792 -20.52 -5.65 12.42
N LEU A 793 -21.56 -5.25 13.15
CA LEU A 793 -22.74 -6.07 13.40
C LEU A 793 -23.54 -6.30 12.12
N GLU A 794 -23.81 -5.26 11.31
CA GLU A 794 -24.48 -5.44 10.02
C GLU A 794 -23.63 -6.27 9.03
N TYR A 795 -22.32 -6.11 9.07
CA TYR A 795 -21.38 -6.91 8.26
C TYR A 795 -21.34 -8.39 8.70
N ARG A 796 -21.28 -8.66 10.01
CA ARG A 796 -21.39 -10.02 10.58
C ARG A 796 -22.75 -10.66 10.29
N ALA A 797 -23.82 -9.85 10.24
CA ALA A 797 -25.15 -10.25 9.77
C ALA A 797 -25.29 -10.36 8.23
N LYS A 798 -24.19 -10.23 7.48
CA LYS A 798 -24.10 -10.28 6.00
C LYS A 798 -24.94 -9.21 5.27
N ASN A 799 -25.38 -8.16 5.95
CA ASN A 799 -26.17 -7.06 5.37
C ASN A 799 -25.28 -5.89 4.92
N THR A 800 -24.56 -6.08 3.82
CA THR A 800 -23.61 -5.08 3.27
C THR A 800 -24.28 -3.76 2.90
N ALA A 801 -25.55 -3.76 2.49
CA ALA A 801 -26.30 -2.55 2.19
C ALA A 801 -26.55 -1.69 3.44
N ALA A 802 -27.04 -2.29 4.54
CA ALA A 802 -27.21 -1.58 5.80
C ALA A 802 -25.87 -1.19 6.43
N ALA A 803 -24.83 -2.04 6.31
CA ALA A 803 -23.48 -1.71 6.77
C ALA A 803 -22.93 -0.46 6.06
N ASN A 804 -23.10 -0.35 4.74
CA ASN A 804 -22.74 0.85 3.98
C ASN A 804 -23.58 2.09 4.40
N GLN A 805 -24.89 1.94 4.63
CA GLN A 805 -25.73 3.04 5.09
C GLN A 805 -25.32 3.54 6.49
N LYS A 806 -25.03 2.62 7.42
CA LYS A 806 -24.54 2.93 8.77
C LYS A 806 -23.13 3.53 8.73
N MET A 807 -22.26 3.09 7.81
CA MET A 807 -20.94 3.69 7.61
C MET A 807 -21.03 5.12 7.04
N ALA A 808 -21.96 5.38 6.11
CA ALA A 808 -22.20 6.74 5.60
C ALA A 808 -22.69 7.69 6.72
N GLN A 809 -23.54 7.21 7.63
CA GLN A 809 -23.96 7.96 8.82
C GLN A 809 -22.78 8.17 9.80
N ALA A 810 -21.98 7.12 10.05
CA ALA A 810 -20.80 7.19 10.91
C ALA A 810 -19.78 8.25 10.42
N LEU A 811 -19.53 8.32 9.11
CA LEU A 811 -18.61 9.31 8.53
C LEU A 811 -19.20 10.73 8.43
N GLN A 812 -20.52 10.90 8.53
CA GLN A 812 -21.15 12.21 8.68
C GLN A 812 -21.03 12.74 10.12
N GLU A 813 -21.16 11.88 11.13
CA GLU A 813 -21.00 12.28 12.55
C GLU A 813 -19.52 12.34 12.99
N CYS A 814 -18.68 11.43 12.52
CA CYS A 814 -17.31 11.20 12.99
C CYS A 814 -16.27 11.24 11.84
N PRO A 815 -16.20 12.30 11.01
CA PRO A 815 -15.34 12.35 9.81
C PRO A 815 -13.83 12.27 10.11
N THR A 816 -13.41 12.59 11.33
CA THR A 816 -12.00 12.65 11.78
C THR A 816 -11.51 11.36 12.45
N SER A 817 -12.33 10.30 12.56
CA SER A 817 -11.91 9.07 13.25
C SER A 817 -11.29 8.05 12.29
N GLY A 818 -10.00 7.76 12.45
CA GLY A 818 -9.31 6.74 11.67
C GLY A 818 -9.85 5.33 11.90
N LEU A 819 -10.41 5.01 13.06
CA LEU A 819 -11.06 3.72 13.31
C LEU A 819 -12.23 3.49 12.34
N VAL A 820 -13.12 4.49 12.16
CA VAL A 820 -14.28 4.41 11.24
C VAL A 820 -13.80 4.27 9.79
N TRP A 821 -12.82 5.07 9.38
CA TRP A 821 -12.20 4.96 8.05
C TRP A 821 -11.51 3.61 7.82
N SER A 822 -10.84 3.05 8.83
CA SER A 822 -10.13 1.78 8.74
C SER A 822 -11.08 0.62 8.46
N GLU A 823 -12.22 0.57 9.17
CA GLU A 823 -13.28 -0.43 8.97
C GLU A 823 -13.87 -0.35 7.56
N ARG A 824 -14.14 0.86 7.07
CA ARG A 824 -14.61 1.07 5.68
C ARG A 824 -13.62 0.51 4.66
N ILE A 825 -12.34 0.84 4.82
CA ILE A 825 -11.26 0.44 3.91
C ILE A 825 -11.09 -1.09 3.89
N TRP A 826 -11.21 -1.78 5.04
CA TRP A 826 -11.06 -3.24 5.10
C TRP A 826 -12.32 -4.02 4.69
N HIS A 827 -13.49 -3.64 5.20
CA HIS A 827 -14.70 -4.48 5.12
C HIS A 827 -15.71 -4.06 4.04
N LEU A 828 -15.69 -2.80 3.56
CA LEU A 828 -16.68 -2.29 2.61
C LEU A 828 -16.08 -1.92 1.25
N GLU A 829 -14.83 -1.48 1.19
CA GLU A 829 -14.16 -1.05 -0.06
C GLU A 829 -13.33 -2.19 -0.68
N ALA A 830 -13.51 -2.41 -1.99
CA ALA A 830 -12.77 -3.40 -2.78
C ALA A 830 -11.27 -3.07 -2.85
N ARG A 831 -10.41 -4.10 -3.05
CA ARG A 831 -8.93 -3.98 -2.97
C ARG A 831 -8.36 -2.82 -3.82
N THR A 832 -8.92 -2.56 -4.99
CA THR A 832 -8.53 -1.46 -5.90
C THR A 832 -8.85 -0.06 -5.33
N GLN A 833 -9.96 0.07 -4.60
CA GLN A 833 -10.40 1.34 -4.02
C GLN A 833 -9.72 1.68 -2.68
N ARG A 834 -9.10 0.69 -2.00
CA ARG A 834 -8.43 0.92 -0.71
C ARG A 834 -7.36 2.02 -0.77
N LYS A 835 -6.62 2.13 -1.88
CA LYS A 835 -5.55 3.12 -2.05
C LYS A 835 -6.06 4.58 -2.19
N PRO A 836 -7.03 4.92 -3.05
CA PRO A 836 -7.62 6.26 -3.03
C PRO A 836 -8.36 6.55 -1.71
N ARG A 837 -9.01 5.55 -1.09
CA ARG A 837 -9.72 5.74 0.19
C ARG A 837 -8.82 5.99 1.38
N ILE A 838 -7.62 5.40 1.47
CA ILE A 838 -6.68 5.75 2.55
C ILE A 838 -6.09 7.15 2.35
N LEU A 839 -5.95 7.64 1.11
CA LEU A 839 -5.55 9.03 0.86
C LEU A 839 -6.67 10.01 1.25
N GLU A 840 -7.93 9.70 0.92
CA GLU A 840 -9.11 10.45 1.38
C GLU A 840 -9.20 10.47 2.92
N ALA A 841 -8.97 9.32 3.58
CA ALA A 841 -9.02 9.21 5.03
C ALA A 841 -7.90 10.03 5.71
N ILE A 842 -6.65 9.95 5.22
CA ILE A 842 -5.54 10.75 5.76
C ILE A 842 -5.83 12.26 5.61
N GLN A 843 -6.39 12.70 4.48
CA GLN A 843 -6.83 14.10 4.27
C GLN A 843 -8.04 14.54 5.14
N LYS A 844 -8.61 13.65 5.96
CA LYS A 844 -9.74 13.93 6.87
C LYS A 844 -9.41 13.69 8.34
N ALA A 845 -8.42 12.84 8.60
CA ALA A 845 -7.92 12.47 9.91
C ALA A 845 -6.38 12.48 9.83
N ASP A 846 -5.82 13.69 9.73
CA ASP A 846 -4.37 13.90 9.79
C ASP A 846 -3.83 13.35 11.11
N ASN A 847 -2.79 12.53 11.02
CA ASN A 847 -2.09 11.93 12.17
C ASN A 847 -2.97 11.05 13.08
N ASP A 848 -3.68 10.08 12.49
CA ASP A 848 -4.26 8.94 13.21
C ASP A 848 -3.36 7.67 13.08
N PRO A 849 -2.86 7.07 14.18
CA PRO A 849 -2.00 5.87 14.16
C PRO A 849 -2.66 4.66 13.48
N ILE A 850 -3.98 4.49 13.64
CA ILE A 850 -4.74 3.38 13.06
C ILE A 850 -4.75 3.51 11.53
N LEU A 851 -4.88 4.73 11.01
CA LEU A 851 -4.76 4.97 9.57
C LEU A 851 -3.36 4.65 9.06
N PHE A 852 -2.31 5.03 9.77
CA PHE A 852 -0.94 4.73 9.36
C PHE A 852 -0.67 3.20 9.36
N VAL A 853 -1.22 2.45 10.33
CA VAL A 853 -1.22 0.98 10.32
C VAL A 853 -2.01 0.42 9.13
N THR A 854 -3.17 0.98 8.76
CA THR A 854 -3.88 0.52 7.56
C THR A 854 -3.14 0.83 6.26
N ALA A 855 -2.49 1.99 6.16
CA ALA A 855 -1.63 2.34 5.03
C ALA A 855 -0.46 1.36 4.91
N ALA A 856 0.25 1.08 6.02
CA ALA A 856 1.32 0.10 6.09
C ALA A 856 0.84 -1.30 5.64
N ARG A 857 -0.31 -1.76 6.15
CA ARG A 857 -0.93 -3.04 5.77
C ARG A 857 -1.40 -3.08 4.30
N ILE A 858 -1.80 -1.95 3.71
CA ILE A 858 -2.07 -1.85 2.27
C ILE A 858 -0.77 -1.98 1.47
N PHE A 859 0.30 -1.26 1.83
CA PHE A 859 1.59 -1.37 1.13
C PHE A 859 2.23 -2.75 1.26
N TRP A 860 2.08 -3.41 2.41
CA TRP A 860 2.44 -4.81 2.62
C TRP A 860 1.64 -5.74 1.70
N GLY A 861 0.32 -5.52 1.58
CA GLY A 861 -0.55 -6.19 0.61
C GLY A 861 -0.29 -5.85 -0.87
N GLU A 862 0.48 -4.79 -1.16
CA GLU A 862 1.05 -4.47 -2.49
C GLU A 862 2.52 -4.95 -2.63
N ARG A 863 3.08 -5.67 -1.65
CA ARG A 863 4.49 -6.11 -1.55
C ARG A 863 5.53 -4.97 -1.58
N LYS A 864 5.15 -3.75 -1.20
CA LYS A 864 6.04 -2.57 -1.14
C LYS A 864 6.66 -2.44 0.24
N LEU A 865 7.56 -3.37 0.56
CA LEU A 865 8.07 -3.63 1.91
C LEU A 865 8.69 -2.40 2.59
N GLU A 866 9.61 -1.69 1.92
CA GLU A 866 10.23 -0.46 2.44
C GLU A 866 9.21 0.61 2.84
N LYS A 867 8.14 0.75 2.04
CA LYS A 867 7.07 1.72 2.30
C LYS A 867 6.18 1.25 3.43
N ALA A 868 5.87 -0.05 3.51
CA ALA A 868 5.13 -0.61 4.64
C ALA A 868 5.87 -0.38 5.97
N ASP A 869 7.17 -0.69 6.01
CA ASP A 869 8.06 -0.46 7.16
C ASP A 869 8.07 1.02 7.60
N GLY A 870 8.31 1.94 6.66
CA GLY A 870 8.30 3.38 6.93
C GLY A 870 6.94 3.94 7.38
N TRP A 871 5.81 3.28 7.04
CA TRP A 871 4.49 3.64 7.58
C TRP A 871 4.22 3.01 8.97
N PHE A 872 4.72 1.79 9.24
CA PHE A 872 4.67 1.22 10.60
C PHE A 872 5.50 2.03 11.59
N GLN A 873 6.73 2.42 11.22
CA GLN A 873 7.57 3.28 12.05
C GLN A 873 6.89 4.62 12.38
N LYS A 874 6.22 5.24 11.39
CA LYS A 874 5.43 6.46 11.62
C LYS A 874 4.24 6.25 12.55
N ALA A 875 3.56 5.11 12.48
CA ALA A 875 2.47 4.79 13.41
C ALA A 875 2.99 4.65 14.86
N VAL A 876 4.09 3.93 15.03
CA VAL A 876 4.76 3.70 16.33
C VAL A 876 5.30 4.99 16.95
N VAL A 877 5.89 5.88 16.16
CA VAL A 877 6.40 7.19 16.65
C VAL A 877 5.26 8.15 17.02
N LEU A 878 4.08 7.99 16.41
CA LEU A 878 2.92 8.83 16.64
C LEU A 878 2.12 8.43 17.89
N ASP A 879 1.96 7.12 18.14
CA ASP A 879 1.38 6.59 19.37
C ASP A 879 2.06 5.26 19.79
N PRO A 880 3.04 5.33 20.71
CA PRO A 880 3.70 4.14 21.25
C PRO A 880 2.83 3.26 22.17
N ASP A 881 1.69 3.75 22.69
CA ASP A 881 0.85 3.04 23.67
C ASP A 881 -0.24 2.16 23.00
N LEU A 882 -0.47 2.36 21.70
CA LEU A 882 -1.36 1.52 20.89
C LEU A 882 -0.67 0.20 20.48
N GLY A 883 -0.82 -0.82 21.33
CA GLY A 883 -0.29 -2.18 21.16
C GLY A 883 -0.69 -2.90 19.87
N ASP A 884 -1.84 -2.54 19.28
CA ASP A 884 -2.24 -3.04 17.96
C ASP A 884 -1.22 -2.65 16.86
N THR A 885 -0.54 -1.50 16.97
CA THR A 885 0.51 -1.09 16.01
C THR A 885 1.70 -2.04 16.08
N TRP A 886 2.20 -2.30 17.29
CA TRP A 886 3.29 -3.22 17.59
C TRP A 886 2.98 -4.65 17.15
N GLY A 887 1.76 -5.14 17.42
CA GLY A 887 1.32 -6.47 16.98
C GLY A 887 1.35 -6.65 15.46
N TRP A 888 0.87 -5.65 14.70
CA TRP A 888 0.96 -5.69 13.23
C TRP A 888 2.39 -5.49 12.71
N TYR A 889 3.19 -4.63 13.33
CA TYR A 889 4.57 -4.36 12.90
C TYR A 889 5.49 -5.56 13.16
N TYR A 890 5.39 -6.19 14.34
CA TYR A 890 6.10 -7.42 14.65
C TYR A 890 5.72 -8.57 13.70
N LYS A 891 4.43 -8.70 13.34
CA LYS A 891 3.99 -9.70 12.35
C LYS A 891 4.56 -9.45 10.95
N PHE A 892 4.70 -8.19 10.55
CA PHE A 892 5.40 -7.81 9.32
C PHE A 892 6.91 -8.15 9.39
N ALA A 893 7.58 -7.82 10.50
CA ALA A 893 9.00 -8.13 10.71
C ALA A 893 9.28 -9.64 10.78
N CYS A 894 8.36 -10.45 11.31
CA CYS A 894 8.48 -11.91 11.29
C CYS A 894 8.44 -12.50 9.86
N GLN A 895 7.75 -11.86 8.91
CA GLN A 895 7.67 -12.33 7.52
C GLN A 895 8.75 -11.74 6.61
N HIS A 896 9.24 -10.53 6.89
CA HIS A 896 10.05 -9.75 5.94
C HIS A 896 11.25 -9.01 6.58
N GLY A 897 11.43 -9.03 7.90
CA GLY A 897 12.51 -8.37 8.61
C GLY A 897 13.62 -9.34 9.06
N THR A 898 14.83 -8.80 9.23
CA THR A 898 15.97 -9.47 9.87
C THR A 898 15.70 -9.74 11.35
N GLU A 899 16.49 -10.62 11.95
CA GLU A 899 16.38 -11.01 13.37
C GLU A 899 16.64 -9.80 14.29
N GLU A 900 17.74 -9.07 14.07
CA GLU A 900 18.08 -7.80 14.74
C GLU A 900 16.88 -6.84 14.80
N LYS A 901 16.13 -6.70 13.69
CA LYS A 901 14.98 -5.79 13.60
C LYS A 901 13.74 -6.31 14.34
N ARG A 902 13.61 -7.62 14.53
CA ARG A 902 12.58 -8.21 15.41
C ARG A 902 12.91 -7.91 16.86
N GLU A 903 14.17 -8.06 17.27
CA GLU A 903 14.64 -7.70 18.60
C GLU A 903 14.53 -6.19 18.87
N GLU A 904 14.84 -5.34 17.88
CA GLU A 904 14.63 -3.89 17.93
C GLU A 904 13.15 -3.53 18.17
N ILE A 905 12.22 -4.18 17.48
CA ILE A 905 10.77 -3.97 17.63
C ILE A 905 10.28 -4.49 19.00
N VAL A 906 10.77 -5.64 19.46
CA VAL A 906 10.40 -6.22 20.76
C VAL A 906 10.94 -5.36 21.91
N SER A 907 12.20 -4.96 21.88
CA SER A 907 12.81 -4.10 22.91
C SER A 907 12.11 -2.75 22.99
N LYS A 908 11.84 -2.08 21.85
CA LYS A 908 11.07 -0.84 21.83
C LYS A 908 9.63 -1.01 22.29
N CYS A 909 8.97 -2.14 22.01
CA CYS A 909 7.64 -2.45 22.55
C CYS A 909 7.68 -2.60 24.08
N VAL A 910 8.66 -3.35 24.62
CA VAL A 910 8.84 -3.57 26.06
C VAL A 910 9.19 -2.27 26.80
N MET A 911 9.99 -1.38 26.22
CA MET A 911 10.30 -0.06 26.78
C MET A 911 9.07 0.85 26.93
N ASN A 912 8.11 0.75 25.99
CA ASN A 912 6.90 1.58 25.99
C ASN A 912 5.75 0.99 26.82
N ASP A 913 5.71 -0.33 27.04
CA ASP A 913 4.66 -1.03 27.81
C ASP A 913 3.23 -0.68 27.32
N PRO A 914 2.89 -0.89 26.03
CA PRO A 914 1.62 -0.45 25.46
C PRO A 914 0.39 -1.11 26.10
N LYS A 915 -0.70 -0.36 26.25
CA LYS A 915 -1.92 -0.77 26.98
C LYS A 915 -3.21 -0.67 26.15
N HIS A 916 -3.20 0.09 25.05
CA HIS A 916 -4.38 0.33 24.24
C HIS A 916 -4.37 -0.52 22.94
N GLY A 917 -5.56 -0.71 22.34
CA GLY A 917 -5.76 -1.56 21.16
C GLY A 917 -6.89 -2.57 21.36
N GLU A 918 -7.68 -2.83 20.32
CA GLU A 918 -8.80 -3.78 20.38
C GLU A 918 -8.32 -5.24 20.39
N VAL A 919 -7.18 -5.52 19.73
CA VAL A 919 -6.58 -6.86 19.69
C VAL A 919 -5.64 -7.05 20.86
N TRP A 920 -4.85 -6.02 21.20
CA TRP A 920 -3.88 -6.04 22.29
C TRP A 920 -4.54 -6.18 23.67
N ALA A 921 -5.71 -5.56 23.89
CA ALA A 921 -6.47 -5.68 25.12
C ALA A 921 -7.34 -6.97 25.21
N ALA A 922 -7.29 -7.85 24.20
CA ALA A 922 -8.01 -9.13 24.25
C ALA A 922 -7.35 -10.10 25.26
N PRO A 923 -8.14 -10.90 26.01
CA PRO A 923 -7.56 -11.90 26.90
C PRO A 923 -6.71 -12.93 26.13
N LYS A 924 -5.46 -13.13 26.56
CA LYS A 924 -4.60 -14.20 26.02
C LYS A 924 -5.24 -15.58 26.29
N PRO A 925 -5.16 -16.54 25.36
CA PRO A 925 -5.44 -17.94 25.68
C PRO A 925 -4.44 -18.42 26.76
N PRO A 926 -4.82 -19.39 27.61
CA PRO A 926 -3.97 -19.85 28.71
C PRO A 926 -2.71 -20.57 28.18
N PRO A 927 -1.53 -20.36 28.80
CA PRO A 927 -0.33 -21.12 28.46
C PRO A 927 -0.54 -22.63 28.59
N GLY A 928 0.00 -23.41 27.64
CA GLY A 928 -0.05 -24.88 27.68
C GLY A 928 -1.37 -25.52 27.24
N ALA A 929 -2.34 -24.76 26.72
CA ALA A 929 -3.48 -25.33 26.01
C ALA A 929 -3.06 -25.75 24.59
N ALA A 930 -3.24 -27.03 24.24
CA ALA A 930 -2.96 -27.52 22.90
C ALA A 930 -3.84 -26.84 21.84
N ILE A 931 -3.29 -26.65 20.63
CA ILE A 931 -3.88 -25.91 19.50
C ILE A 931 -5.31 -26.39 19.16
N TRP A 932 -5.59 -27.66 19.44
CA TRP A 932 -6.82 -28.38 19.08
C TRP A 932 -7.97 -28.22 20.09
N SER A 933 -7.77 -27.52 21.21
CA SER A 933 -8.77 -27.40 22.30
C SER A 933 -10.08 -26.70 21.89
N ASN A 934 -10.08 -25.95 20.79
CA ASN A 934 -11.25 -25.24 20.28
C ASN A 934 -11.82 -25.93 19.03
N ALA A 935 -12.24 -27.20 19.16
CA ALA A 935 -12.92 -27.95 18.09
C ALA A 935 -14.11 -27.18 17.48
N GLN A 936 -14.88 -26.46 18.32
CA GLN A 936 -16.00 -25.64 17.85
C GLN A 936 -15.55 -24.43 17.00
N ASP A 937 -14.51 -23.69 17.40
CA ASP A 937 -14.00 -22.56 16.60
C ASP A 937 -13.41 -23.05 15.27
N LEU A 938 -12.82 -24.25 15.25
CA LEU A 938 -12.37 -24.92 14.03
C LEU A 938 -13.56 -25.29 13.13
N VAL A 939 -14.68 -25.77 13.69
CA VAL A 939 -15.94 -26.00 12.95
C VAL A 939 -16.47 -24.69 12.36
N ASP A 940 -16.63 -23.66 13.16
CA ASP A 940 -17.23 -22.41 12.72
C ASP A 940 -16.35 -21.68 11.69
N THR A 941 -15.03 -21.72 11.85
CA THR A 941 -14.07 -21.17 10.87
C THR A 941 -14.12 -21.92 9.55
N ASN A 942 -13.99 -23.25 9.55
CA ASN A 942 -13.96 -24.05 8.32
C ASN A 942 -15.32 -24.08 7.60
N ALA A 943 -16.43 -24.06 8.34
CA ALA A 943 -17.76 -23.92 7.76
C ALA A 943 -18.00 -22.51 7.20
N ALA A 944 -17.49 -21.45 7.86
CA ALA A 944 -17.57 -20.09 7.35
C ALA A 944 -16.81 -19.91 6.04
N LEU A 945 -15.62 -20.51 5.88
CA LEU A 945 -14.87 -20.47 4.62
C LEU A 945 -15.71 -20.98 3.43
N LEU A 946 -16.29 -22.18 3.53
CA LEU A 946 -17.11 -22.73 2.45
C LEU A 946 -18.41 -21.94 2.24
N ARG A 947 -19.11 -21.54 3.31
CA ARG A 947 -20.33 -20.72 3.22
C ARG A 947 -20.07 -19.33 2.60
N ASN A 948 -18.87 -18.79 2.75
CA ASN A 948 -18.48 -17.51 2.14
C ASN A 948 -18.03 -17.68 0.68
N PHE A 949 -17.39 -18.79 0.33
CA PHE A 949 -17.08 -19.13 -1.06
C PHE A 949 -18.36 -19.35 -1.88
N LEU A 950 -19.31 -20.15 -1.37
CA LEU A 950 -20.60 -20.40 -2.01
C LEU A 950 -21.40 -19.09 -2.21
N GLY A 951 -21.52 -18.25 -1.19
CA GLY A 951 -22.18 -16.94 -1.32
C GLY A 951 -21.44 -15.94 -2.20
N ALA A 952 -20.12 -16.09 -2.41
CA ALA A 952 -19.37 -15.28 -3.36
C ALA A 952 -19.64 -15.69 -4.82
N LEU A 953 -20.02 -16.95 -5.08
CA LEU A 953 -20.42 -17.41 -6.41
C LEU A 953 -21.82 -16.90 -6.77
N ASP A 954 -22.75 -16.84 -5.80
CA ASP A 954 -24.04 -16.13 -5.95
C ASP A 954 -23.82 -14.65 -6.31
N THR A 955 -22.85 -14.01 -5.63
CA THR A 955 -22.49 -12.59 -5.84
C THR A 955 -21.76 -12.34 -7.17
N ALA A 956 -21.15 -13.37 -7.75
CA ALA A 956 -20.44 -13.31 -9.03
C ALA A 956 -21.27 -13.82 -10.21
N GLU A 957 -22.51 -14.25 -9.98
CA GLU A 957 -23.41 -14.88 -10.97
C GLU A 957 -22.82 -16.16 -11.61
N ILE A 958 -21.97 -16.88 -10.88
CA ILE A 958 -21.29 -18.10 -11.36
C ILE A 958 -22.02 -19.36 -10.83
N THR A 959 -22.75 -20.04 -11.71
CA THR A 959 -23.37 -21.35 -11.43
C THR A 959 -22.57 -22.50 -12.05
N PRO A 960 -21.69 -23.19 -11.31
CA PRO A 960 -20.93 -24.33 -11.85
C PRO A 960 -21.84 -25.56 -12.04
N LYS A 961 -21.57 -26.42 -13.02
CA LYS A 961 -22.33 -27.69 -13.20
C LYS A 961 -22.16 -28.65 -12.01
N ARG A 962 -21.00 -28.61 -11.35
CA ARG A 962 -20.64 -29.47 -10.22
C ARG A 962 -19.79 -28.73 -9.18
N PHE A 963 -20.00 -29.02 -7.90
CA PHE A 963 -18.98 -28.87 -6.85
C PHE A 963 -18.41 -30.22 -6.44
N LEU A 964 -17.13 -30.23 -6.08
CA LEU A 964 -16.51 -31.34 -5.35
C LEU A 964 -16.00 -30.85 -4.00
N LEU A 965 -16.38 -31.55 -2.94
CA LEU A 965 -15.93 -31.32 -1.57
C LEU A 965 -15.14 -32.54 -1.10
N GLN A 966 -13.83 -32.38 -0.90
CA GLN A 966 -13.03 -33.41 -0.25
C GLN A 966 -13.20 -33.33 1.27
N THR A 967 -13.46 -34.47 1.90
CA THR A 967 -13.47 -34.63 3.36
C THR A 967 -12.35 -35.60 3.77
N GLY A 968 -12.64 -36.69 4.46
CA GLY A 968 -11.67 -37.72 4.85
C GLY A 968 -12.26 -38.71 5.86
N ALA A 969 -11.58 -39.79 6.17
CA ALA A 969 -12.10 -40.88 7.01
C ALA A 969 -12.59 -40.46 8.42
N LYS A 970 -12.21 -39.28 8.94
CA LYS A 970 -12.85 -38.70 10.14
C LYS A 970 -14.37 -38.52 10.01
N ASN A 971 -14.92 -38.49 8.79
CA ASN A 971 -16.36 -38.52 8.47
C ASN A 971 -17.08 -39.74 9.11
N TYR A 972 -16.34 -40.84 9.38
CA TYR A 972 -16.82 -42.05 10.06
C TYR A 972 -16.43 -42.17 11.55
N GLY A 973 -15.82 -41.13 12.15
CA GLY A 973 -15.47 -41.13 13.58
C GLY A 973 -14.20 -41.91 13.96
N VAL A 974 -13.37 -42.37 13.00
CA VAL A 974 -12.19 -43.26 13.22
C VAL A 974 -11.13 -42.77 14.21
N HIS A 975 -11.19 -41.49 14.61
CA HIS A 975 -10.27 -40.86 15.56
C HIS A 975 -10.79 -40.89 17.01
N LEU A 976 -12.05 -41.28 17.23
CA LEU A 976 -12.72 -41.29 18.54
C LEU A 976 -12.78 -42.71 19.16
N GLY A 977 -12.37 -43.74 18.42
CA GLY A 977 -12.35 -45.13 18.88
C GLY A 977 -12.77 -46.13 17.80
N PRO A 978 -13.13 -47.37 18.21
CA PRO A 978 -13.62 -48.39 17.29
C PRO A 978 -14.85 -47.93 16.49
N THR A 979 -14.85 -48.23 15.19
CA THR A 979 -15.91 -47.89 14.22
C THR A 979 -16.42 -49.15 13.52
N ARG A 980 -17.47 -49.04 12.71
CA ARG A 980 -17.84 -50.10 11.76
C ARG A 980 -16.78 -50.20 10.66
N THR A 981 -16.46 -51.40 10.21
CA THR A 981 -15.51 -51.66 9.12
C THR A 981 -16.00 -52.81 8.24
N PRO A 982 -15.87 -52.74 6.90
CA PRO A 982 -15.37 -51.59 6.13
C PRO A 982 -16.35 -50.42 6.15
N HIS A 983 -15.82 -49.19 6.13
CA HIS A 983 -16.61 -47.95 6.08
C HIS A 983 -17.32 -47.83 4.72
N VAL A 984 -18.61 -47.51 4.74
CA VAL A 984 -19.42 -47.29 3.53
C VAL A 984 -20.01 -45.88 3.52
N GLU A 985 -20.22 -45.30 2.34
CA GLU A 985 -20.67 -43.90 2.22
C GLU A 985 -22.09 -43.65 2.75
N SER A 986 -22.82 -44.73 3.09
CA SER A 986 -24.12 -44.74 3.74
C SER A 986 -24.08 -44.91 5.27
N ASP A 987 -22.91 -45.00 5.89
CA ASP A 987 -22.79 -45.04 7.36
C ASP A 987 -23.27 -43.73 8.00
N PRO A 988 -23.87 -43.78 9.21
CA PRO A 988 -24.41 -42.60 9.88
C PRO A 988 -23.31 -41.65 10.36
N ARG A 989 -23.62 -40.34 10.39
CA ARG A 989 -22.73 -39.31 10.95
C ARG A 989 -22.49 -39.57 12.46
N VAL A 990 -21.25 -39.42 12.89
CA VAL A 990 -20.82 -39.64 14.28
C VAL A 990 -20.75 -38.29 15.01
N THR A 991 -21.72 -38.03 15.89
CA THR A 991 -21.88 -36.73 16.59
C THR A 991 -21.27 -36.72 18.00
N LEU A 992 -20.21 -37.51 18.23
CA LEU A 992 -19.54 -37.61 19.53
C LEU A 992 -18.54 -36.47 19.78
N ASP A 993 -18.04 -35.84 18.71
CA ASP A 993 -17.13 -34.68 18.75
C ASP A 993 -17.45 -33.73 17.55
N PRO A 994 -17.27 -32.40 17.64
CA PRO A 994 -17.63 -31.47 16.57
C PRO A 994 -16.76 -31.61 15.30
N ASN A 995 -17.26 -32.37 14.32
CA ASN A 995 -16.59 -32.55 13.02
C ASN A 995 -17.05 -31.51 11.98
N PHE A 996 -16.11 -30.71 11.48
CA PHE A 996 -16.37 -29.62 10.52
C PHE A 996 -16.81 -30.08 9.12
N TYR A 997 -16.62 -31.36 8.78
CA TYR A 997 -17.11 -31.92 7.53
C TYR A 997 -18.64 -31.87 7.41
N TYR A 998 -19.39 -32.14 8.50
CA TYR A 998 -20.85 -32.19 8.41
C TYR A 998 -21.47 -30.81 8.11
N PRO A 999 -21.08 -29.70 8.79
CA PRO A 999 -21.57 -28.36 8.44
C PRO A 999 -21.08 -27.83 7.08
N GLN A 1000 -20.02 -28.41 6.51
CA GLN A 1000 -19.58 -28.14 5.13
C GLN A 1000 -20.41 -28.92 4.10
N GLU A 1001 -20.62 -30.23 4.31
CA GLU A 1001 -21.56 -31.06 3.55
C GLU A 1001 -22.94 -30.38 3.51
N ASP A 1002 -23.48 -30.00 4.68
CA ASP A 1002 -24.82 -29.40 4.78
C ASP A 1002 -24.93 -28.04 4.08
N ALA A 1003 -23.91 -27.19 4.20
CA ALA A 1003 -23.87 -25.90 3.50
C ALA A 1003 -23.86 -26.07 1.98
N LEU A 1004 -23.14 -27.07 1.46
CA LEU A 1004 -23.11 -27.39 0.04
C LEU A 1004 -24.45 -28.00 -0.43
N PHE A 1005 -25.01 -28.94 0.33
CA PHE A 1005 -26.29 -29.56 -0.01
C PHE A 1005 -27.45 -28.56 0.00
N GLU A 1006 -27.46 -27.59 0.94
CA GLU A 1006 -28.40 -26.47 0.93
C GLU A 1006 -28.21 -25.54 -0.28
N TRP A 1007 -26.98 -25.31 -0.71
CA TRP A 1007 -26.68 -24.43 -1.84
C TRP A 1007 -27.11 -25.07 -3.17
N CYS A 1008 -26.80 -26.35 -3.40
CA CYS A 1008 -27.28 -27.10 -4.56
C CYS A 1008 -28.81 -27.19 -4.62
N LYS A 1009 -29.49 -27.32 -3.47
CA LYS A 1009 -30.96 -27.25 -3.40
C LYS A 1009 -31.54 -25.89 -3.82
N LYS A 1010 -30.78 -24.80 -3.70
CA LYS A 1010 -31.17 -23.45 -4.16
C LYS A 1010 -30.87 -23.23 -5.65
N HIS A 1011 -29.88 -23.93 -6.19
CA HIS A 1011 -29.42 -23.83 -7.57
C HIS A 1011 -29.60 -25.16 -8.33
N PRO A 1012 -30.80 -25.47 -8.85
CA PRO A 1012 -31.14 -26.79 -9.40
C PRO A 1012 -30.40 -27.19 -10.69
N GLY A 1013 -29.56 -26.31 -11.26
CA GLY A 1013 -28.61 -26.64 -12.33
C GLY A 1013 -27.26 -27.15 -11.83
N THR A 1014 -27.00 -27.12 -10.52
CA THR A 1014 -25.71 -27.45 -9.91
C THR A 1014 -25.83 -28.63 -8.94
N HIS A 1015 -24.99 -29.62 -9.16
CA HIS A 1015 -24.93 -30.84 -8.35
C HIS A 1015 -23.64 -30.90 -7.51
N TRP A 1016 -23.57 -31.81 -6.54
CA TRP A 1016 -22.39 -31.99 -5.69
C TRP A 1016 -21.75 -33.38 -5.81
N ASN A 1017 -20.49 -33.46 -5.39
CA ASN A 1017 -19.77 -34.68 -5.09
C ASN A 1017 -19.02 -34.52 -3.75
N VAL A 1018 -18.97 -35.58 -2.95
CA VAL A 1018 -18.17 -35.63 -1.71
C VAL A 1018 -17.20 -36.79 -1.80
N ILE A 1019 -15.90 -36.52 -1.68
CA ILE A 1019 -14.86 -37.57 -1.70
C ILE A 1019 -14.32 -37.78 -0.28
N CYS A 1020 -14.25 -39.04 0.16
CA CYS A 1020 -13.82 -39.43 1.50
C CYS A 1020 -12.54 -40.27 1.42
N PRO A 1021 -11.34 -39.65 1.35
CA PRO A 1021 -10.08 -40.38 1.38
C PRO A 1021 -9.75 -40.97 2.76
N ALA A 1022 -8.91 -42.01 2.74
CA ALA A 1022 -8.19 -42.55 3.88
C ALA A 1022 -7.00 -41.63 4.27
N TRP A 1023 -5.88 -42.20 4.72
CA TRP A 1023 -4.65 -41.42 4.97
C TRP A 1023 -4.02 -40.97 3.65
N ILE A 1024 -4.00 -39.65 3.41
CA ILE A 1024 -3.56 -39.11 2.12
C ILE A 1024 -2.04 -39.21 1.97
N ILE A 1025 -1.58 -39.86 0.88
CA ILE A 1025 -0.18 -39.90 0.46
C ILE A 1025 0.05 -38.80 -0.58
N GLY A 1026 0.96 -37.87 -0.30
CA GLY A 1026 1.36 -36.82 -1.26
C GLY A 1026 2.42 -35.87 -0.70
N ALA A 1027 3.05 -35.12 -1.60
CA ALA A 1027 4.03 -34.09 -1.28
C ALA A 1027 3.39 -32.69 -1.22
N THR A 1028 3.70 -31.93 -0.17
CA THR A 1028 3.24 -30.55 0.03
C THR A 1028 4.36 -29.72 0.66
N THR A 1029 4.58 -28.50 0.19
CA THR A 1029 5.64 -27.59 0.69
C THR A 1029 5.48 -27.12 2.14
N ASN A 1030 4.38 -27.51 2.79
CA ASN A 1030 4.19 -27.47 4.23
C ASN A 1030 3.71 -28.86 4.66
N ALA A 1031 4.38 -29.47 5.64
CA ALA A 1031 4.12 -30.81 6.15
C ALA A 1031 3.36 -30.83 7.50
N ALA A 1032 2.80 -29.70 7.94
CA ALA A 1032 1.86 -29.69 9.07
C ALA A 1032 0.72 -30.70 8.81
N MET A 1033 0.46 -31.58 9.78
CA MET A 1033 -0.50 -32.71 9.69
C MET A 1033 -0.15 -33.83 8.67
N ASN A 1034 1.01 -33.82 8.00
CA ASN A 1034 1.44 -34.97 7.18
C ASN A 1034 2.02 -36.06 8.09
N ALA A 1035 1.30 -37.19 8.21
CA ALA A 1035 1.64 -38.28 9.12
C ALA A 1035 2.82 -39.16 8.68
N LEU A 1036 3.25 -39.05 7.42
CA LEU A 1036 4.28 -39.91 6.81
C LEU A 1036 5.64 -39.21 6.73
N HIS A 1037 5.65 -37.89 6.50
CA HIS A 1037 6.84 -37.04 6.58
C HIS A 1037 7.72 -37.28 7.83
N PRO A 1038 7.20 -37.26 9.09
CA PRO A 1038 8.02 -37.51 10.28
C PRO A 1038 8.63 -38.92 10.33
N LEU A 1039 8.04 -39.93 9.69
CA LEU A 1039 8.60 -41.29 9.62
C LEU A 1039 9.83 -41.33 8.70
N ALA A 1040 9.79 -40.60 7.58
CA ALA A 1040 10.94 -40.44 6.69
C ALA A 1040 12.06 -39.59 7.32
N VAL A 1041 11.71 -38.51 8.05
CA VAL A 1041 12.67 -37.73 8.85
C VAL A 1041 13.36 -38.62 9.90
N TYR A 1042 12.59 -39.44 10.62
CA TYR A 1042 13.12 -40.39 11.60
C TYR A 1042 14.07 -41.41 10.95
N ALA A 1043 13.69 -42.03 9.84
CA ALA A 1043 14.53 -42.97 9.10
C ALA A 1043 15.85 -42.33 8.65
N ALA A 1044 15.79 -41.13 8.06
CA ALA A 1044 16.95 -40.39 7.61
C ALA A 1044 17.93 -40.03 8.75
N VAL A 1045 17.42 -39.64 9.93
CA VAL A 1045 18.27 -39.34 11.09
C VAL A 1045 18.90 -40.59 11.69
N GLN A 1046 18.16 -41.71 11.83
CA GLN A 1046 18.75 -42.95 12.34
C GLN A 1046 19.82 -43.49 11.39
N ALA A 1047 19.60 -43.43 10.08
CA ALA A 1047 20.61 -43.78 9.07
C ALA A 1047 21.87 -42.90 9.16
N TRP A 1048 21.70 -41.58 9.33
CA TRP A 1048 22.81 -40.62 9.51
C TRP A 1048 23.64 -40.93 10.76
N LYS A 1049 22.99 -41.16 11.90
CA LYS A 1049 23.65 -41.54 13.16
C LYS A 1049 24.22 -42.96 13.14
N GLY A 1050 23.82 -43.79 12.17
CA GLY A 1050 24.14 -45.23 12.14
C GLY A 1050 23.43 -46.05 13.23
N GLU A 1051 22.35 -45.52 13.79
CA GLU A 1051 21.56 -46.15 14.84
C GLU A 1051 20.48 -47.10 14.28
N SER A 1052 19.93 -47.95 15.13
CA SER A 1052 18.80 -48.81 14.77
C SER A 1052 17.51 -48.01 14.54
N PHE A 1053 16.77 -48.39 13.50
CA PHE A 1053 15.47 -47.83 13.14
C PHE A 1053 14.34 -48.62 13.82
N LYS A 1054 13.98 -48.19 15.02
CA LYS A 1054 13.07 -48.91 15.93
C LYS A 1054 11.62 -48.52 15.72
N TYR A 1055 10.72 -49.50 15.59
CA TYR A 1055 9.28 -49.21 15.56
C TYR A 1055 8.78 -48.58 16.87
N ASN A 1056 7.95 -47.52 16.76
CA ASN A 1056 7.44 -46.76 17.90
C ASN A 1056 6.06 -47.21 18.41
N GLY A 1057 5.28 -47.95 17.61
CA GLY A 1057 4.00 -48.55 18.00
C GLY A 1057 4.13 -49.91 18.71
N ASP A 1058 3.01 -50.64 18.81
CA ASP A 1058 2.91 -51.98 19.40
C ASP A 1058 2.75 -53.10 18.34
N PHE A 1059 2.67 -54.35 18.78
CA PHE A 1059 2.54 -55.50 17.86
C PHE A 1059 1.21 -55.48 17.07
N ASP A 1060 0.12 -55.00 17.66
CA ASP A 1060 -1.19 -54.93 17.01
C ASP A 1060 -1.20 -53.86 15.91
N ALA A 1061 -0.57 -52.70 16.13
CA ALA A 1061 -0.37 -51.68 15.10
C ALA A 1061 0.65 -52.11 14.03
N TRP A 1062 1.68 -52.88 14.39
CA TRP A 1062 2.66 -53.45 13.46
C TRP A 1062 2.01 -54.41 12.44
N MET A 1063 1.12 -55.27 12.91
CA MET A 1063 0.34 -56.21 12.09
C MET A 1063 -0.93 -55.57 11.49
N GLY A 1064 -1.32 -54.38 11.96
CA GLY A 1064 -2.53 -53.67 11.58
C GLY A 1064 -2.56 -53.27 10.10
N VAL A 1065 -3.69 -53.51 9.44
CA VAL A 1065 -3.91 -53.15 8.04
C VAL A 1065 -4.32 -51.67 7.95
N GLY A 1066 -3.43 -50.83 7.43
CA GLY A 1066 -3.71 -49.43 7.12
C GLY A 1066 -4.09 -49.25 5.65
N GLU A 1067 -5.19 -48.56 5.38
CA GLU A 1067 -5.46 -48.02 4.04
C GLU A 1067 -5.02 -46.56 3.90
N TYR A 1068 -4.62 -46.24 2.68
CA TYR A 1068 -4.08 -44.96 2.25
C TYR A 1068 -4.83 -44.47 1.02
N SER A 1069 -4.61 -43.22 0.66
CA SER A 1069 -5.16 -42.64 -0.56
C SER A 1069 -4.11 -41.74 -1.19
N SER A 1070 -3.46 -42.21 -2.24
CA SER A 1070 -2.60 -41.38 -3.06
C SER A 1070 -3.37 -40.16 -3.56
N ALA A 1071 -2.77 -38.97 -3.41
CA ALA A 1071 -3.36 -37.71 -3.85
C ALA A 1071 -3.65 -37.73 -5.36
N MET A 1072 -2.86 -38.49 -6.13
CA MET A 1072 -3.03 -38.70 -7.56
C MET A 1072 -4.28 -39.56 -7.88
N LEU A 1073 -4.48 -40.71 -7.22
CA LEU A 1073 -5.70 -41.52 -7.41
C LEU A 1073 -6.94 -40.76 -6.91
N THR A 1074 -6.82 -40.07 -5.78
CA THR A 1074 -7.89 -39.23 -5.21
C THR A 1074 -8.27 -38.09 -6.16
N GLY A 1075 -7.28 -37.48 -6.83
CA GLY A 1075 -7.47 -36.48 -7.87
C GLY A 1075 -8.22 -37.01 -9.09
N TYR A 1076 -7.77 -38.13 -9.68
CA TYR A 1076 -8.45 -38.73 -10.82
C TYR A 1076 -9.86 -39.25 -10.49
N LEU A 1077 -10.08 -39.80 -9.29
CA LEU A 1077 -11.41 -40.18 -8.82
C LEU A 1077 -12.31 -38.95 -8.68
N SER A 1078 -11.75 -37.83 -8.20
CA SER A 1078 -12.47 -36.56 -8.07
C SER A 1078 -12.87 -35.99 -9.44
N GLU A 1079 -11.95 -35.99 -10.40
CA GLU A 1079 -12.19 -35.59 -11.79
C GLU A 1079 -13.28 -36.48 -12.43
N TRP A 1080 -13.14 -37.80 -12.33
CA TRP A 1080 -14.12 -38.75 -12.85
C TRP A 1080 -15.51 -38.56 -12.23
N ALA A 1081 -15.61 -38.42 -10.90
CA ALA A 1081 -16.88 -38.22 -10.20
C ALA A 1081 -17.56 -36.89 -10.59
N VAL A 1082 -16.77 -35.85 -10.89
CA VAL A 1082 -17.28 -34.57 -11.39
C VAL A 1082 -17.81 -34.69 -12.82
N LEU A 1083 -17.05 -35.33 -13.71
CA LEU A 1083 -17.35 -35.39 -15.15
C LEU A 1083 -18.46 -36.40 -15.49
N GLU A 1084 -18.47 -37.57 -14.85
CA GLU A 1084 -19.44 -38.64 -15.12
C GLU A 1084 -20.84 -38.23 -14.66
N ASP A 1085 -21.78 -38.11 -15.60
CA ASP A 1085 -23.12 -37.59 -15.28
C ASP A 1085 -24.04 -38.60 -14.56
N LYS A 1086 -23.61 -39.85 -14.35
CA LYS A 1086 -24.24 -40.78 -13.37
C LYS A 1086 -23.87 -40.45 -11.92
N CYS A 1087 -22.76 -39.74 -11.69
CA CYS A 1087 -22.20 -39.50 -10.36
C CYS A 1087 -22.80 -38.27 -9.65
N LYS A 1088 -23.95 -37.74 -10.10
CA LYS A 1088 -24.57 -36.54 -9.51
C LYS A 1088 -25.01 -36.79 -8.07
N ASP A 1089 -24.70 -35.84 -7.19
CA ASP A 1089 -25.14 -35.81 -5.80
C ASP A 1089 -24.72 -37.09 -5.05
N GLN A 1090 -23.51 -37.57 -5.36
CA GLN A 1090 -22.92 -38.78 -4.79
C GLN A 1090 -21.70 -38.49 -3.91
N LYS A 1091 -21.71 -39.12 -2.73
CA LYS A 1091 -20.55 -39.34 -1.87
C LYS A 1091 -19.83 -40.63 -2.31
N PHE A 1092 -18.50 -40.60 -2.41
CA PHE A 1092 -17.65 -41.76 -2.70
C PHE A 1092 -16.47 -41.82 -1.72
N ASN A 1093 -16.08 -43.03 -1.31
CA ASN A 1093 -14.78 -43.28 -0.69
C ASN A 1093 -13.65 -43.12 -1.71
N ALA A 1094 -12.45 -42.78 -1.23
CA ALA A 1094 -11.20 -42.95 -1.96
C ALA A 1094 -10.25 -43.81 -1.13
N SER A 1095 -9.62 -44.79 -1.77
CA SER A 1095 -8.61 -45.66 -1.17
C SER A 1095 -7.76 -46.28 -2.28
N ASP A 1096 -6.46 -46.43 -2.04
CA ASP A 1096 -5.56 -47.16 -2.93
C ASP A 1096 -5.91 -48.66 -2.91
N THR A 1097 -5.49 -49.43 -3.92
CA THR A 1097 -5.86 -50.87 -3.99
C THR A 1097 -4.97 -51.76 -3.11
N SER A 1098 -3.82 -51.21 -2.69
CA SER A 1098 -2.75 -51.79 -1.87
C SER A 1098 -2.84 -51.61 -0.34
N PRO A 1099 -3.71 -52.23 0.49
CA PRO A 1099 -3.65 -52.06 1.94
C PRO A 1099 -2.24 -52.39 2.50
N LEU A 1100 -1.65 -51.43 3.22
CA LEU A 1100 -0.23 -51.42 3.55
C LEU A 1100 -0.04 -51.47 5.08
N PRO A 1101 0.22 -52.67 5.65
CA PRO A 1101 0.53 -52.80 7.07
C PRO A 1101 1.94 -52.27 7.40
N MET A 1102 2.13 -51.85 8.66
CA MET A 1102 3.41 -51.30 9.14
C MET A 1102 4.57 -52.28 8.98
N ASN A 1103 4.33 -53.58 9.17
CA ASN A 1103 5.32 -54.64 8.94
C ASN A 1103 5.85 -54.75 7.50
N ARG A 1104 5.19 -54.14 6.51
CA ARG A 1104 5.65 -54.01 5.11
C ARG A 1104 6.27 -52.65 4.84
N LEU A 1105 5.73 -51.58 5.42
CA LEU A 1105 6.24 -50.22 5.25
C LEU A 1105 7.61 -50.02 5.95
N TRP A 1106 7.76 -50.51 7.17
CA TRP A 1106 8.94 -50.22 8.01
C TRP A 1106 10.26 -50.75 7.42
N PRO A 1107 10.33 -51.99 6.88
CA PRO A 1107 11.54 -52.47 6.21
C PRO A 1107 11.86 -51.72 4.90
N GLU A 1108 10.84 -51.20 4.22
CA GLU A 1108 11.02 -50.46 2.97
C GLU A 1108 11.46 -49.01 3.24
N LEU A 1109 10.93 -48.34 4.27
CA LEU A 1109 11.48 -47.07 4.79
C LEU A 1109 12.97 -47.19 5.16
N ALA A 1110 13.32 -48.26 5.88
CA ALA A 1110 14.71 -48.54 6.24
C ALA A 1110 15.60 -48.72 5.01
N ARG A 1111 15.12 -49.46 4.00
CA ARG A 1111 15.82 -49.68 2.73
C ARG A 1111 15.96 -48.40 1.89
N TRP A 1112 14.97 -47.51 1.92
CA TRP A 1112 14.98 -46.26 1.18
C TRP A 1112 15.97 -45.24 1.75
N TYR A 1113 16.32 -45.31 3.03
CA TYR A 1113 17.25 -44.38 3.70
C TYR A 1113 18.59 -44.99 4.19
N ASP A 1114 18.90 -46.26 3.86
CA ASP A 1114 20.12 -46.99 4.30
C ASP A 1114 20.22 -47.21 5.83
N CYS A 1115 19.10 -47.52 6.49
CA CYS A 1115 19.10 -47.91 7.91
C CYS A 1115 19.72 -49.31 8.10
N LYS A 1116 20.93 -49.35 8.65
CA LYS A 1116 21.76 -50.58 8.80
C LYS A 1116 21.18 -51.63 9.76
N GLN A 1117 20.35 -51.21 10.72
CA GLN A 1117 19.64 -52.10 11.64
C GLN A 1117 18.18 -51.66 11.74
N ILE A 1118 17.28 -52.63 11.83
CA ILE A 1118 15.84 -52.45 11.92
C ILE A 1118 15.37 -53.28 13.10
N ASP A 1119 14.83 -52.64 14.14
CA ASP A 1119 14.17 -53.35 15.24
C ASP A 1119 12.65 -53.30 15.04
N GLY A 1120 12.00 -54.45 15.13
CA GLY A 1120 10.55 -54.58 15.03
C GLY A 1120 9.80 -54.03 16.26
N PRO A 1121 8.51 -54.36 16.43
CA PRO A 1121 7.76 -53.97 17.63
C PRO A 1121 8.40 -54.61 18.86
N GLU A 1122 8.47 -53.84 19.95
CA GLU A 1122 8.85 -54.37 21.25
C GLU A 1122 7.74 -55.33 21.74
N LEU A 1123 8.15 -56.48 22.28
CA LEU A 1123 7.26 -57.55 22.77
C LEU A 1123 7.23 -57.59 24.31
N ASP A 1124 8.16 -56.90 24.95
CA ASP A 1124 8.19 -56.70 26.39
C ASP A 1124 7.14 -55.67 26.83
N GLU A 1125 5.99 -56.17 27.26
CA GLU A 1125 4.90 -55.42 27.91
C GLU A 1125 5.39 -54.41 28.97
N GLY A 1126 6.49 -54.72 29.69
CA GLY A 1126 7.06 -53.84 30.72
C GLY A 1126 7.68 -52.54 30.19
N LYS A 1127 7.90 -52.42 28.88
CA LYS A 1127 8.45 -51.22 28.22
C LYS A 1127 7.39 -50.42 27.46
N ILE A 1128 6.22 -51.00 27.19
CA ILE A 1128 5.19 -50.37 26.34
C ILE A 1128 4.38 -49.38 27.17
N THR A 1129 4.55 -48.09 26.88
CA THR A 1129 3.74 -47.02 27.48
C THR A 1129 2.31 -47.12 26.94
N THR A 1130 1.36 -47.45 27.82
CA THR A 1130 -0.07 -47.50 27.49
C THR A 1130 -0.79 -46.28 28.03
N ILE A 1131 -1.38 -45.48 27.15
CA ILE A 1131 -2.27 -44.37 27.48
C ILE A 1131 -3.70 -44.88 27.33
N ASP A 1132 -4.40 -45.00 28.46
CA ASP A 1132 -5.81 -45.39 28.51
C ASP A 1132 -6.69 -44.13 28.60
N PRO A 1133 -7.57 -43.84 27.62
CA PRO A 1133 -8.47 -42.69 27.69
C PRO A 1133 -9.59 -42.86 28.73
N GLY A 1134 -9.73 -44.03 29.35
CA GLY A 1134 -10.84 -44.35 30.22
C GLY A 1134 -12.11 -44.70 29.43
N ASN A 1135 -13.27 -44.69 30.11
CA ASN A 1135 -14.53 -45.17 29.56
C ASN A 1135 -15.25 -44.10 28.70
N VAL A 1136 -14.62 -43.72 27.58
CA VAL A 1136 -15.10 -42.70 26.64
C VAL A 1136 -16.04 -43.35 25.59
N PRO A 1137 -17.22 -42.75 25.30
CA PRO A 1137 -18.14 -43.26 24.28
C PRO A 1137 -17.48 -43.51 22.92
N THR A 1138 -17.66 -44.71 22.36
CA THR A 1138 -17.09 -45.12 21.08
C THR A 1138 -18.07 -44.87 19.92
N PRO A 1139 -17.61 -44.67 18.68
CA PRO A 1139 -18.48 -44.58 17.50
C PRO A 1139 -19.41 -45.79 17.27
N LEU A 1140 -19.05 -46.98 17.77
CA LEU A 1140 -19.93 -48.17 17.76
C LEU A 1140 -21.06 -48.10 18.79
N GLY A 1141 -20.95 -47.28 19.84
CA GLY A 1141 -21.85 -47.27 20.99
C GLY A 1141 -21.66 -48.44 21.96
N TYR A 1142 -20.66 -49.29 21.72
CA TYR A 1142 -20.29 -50.44 22.56
C TYR A 1142 -18.80 -50.79 22.42
N GLY A 1143 -18.32 -51.68 23.28
CA GLY A 1143 -16.92 -52.11 23.33
C GLY A 1143 -16.01 -51.13 24.10
N PRO A 1144 -14.77 -51.54 24.40
CA PRO A 1144 -13.82 -50.69 25.12
C PRO A 1144 -13.32 -49.53 24.25
N SER A 1145 -13.04 -48.40 24.89
CA SER A 1145 -12.34 -47.27 24.28
C SER A 1145 -10.91 -47.67 23.88
N ARG A 1146 -10.38 -47.08 22.81
CA ARG A 1146 -9.08 -47.50 22.24
C ARG A 1146 -7.92 -46.99 23.09
N LYS A 1147 -7.19 -47.90 23.73
CA LYS A 1147 -5.92 -47.59 24.40
C LYS A 1147 -4.85 -47.30 23.34
N MET A 1148 -4.05 -46.27 23.56
CA MET A 1148 -2.89 -45.97 22.71
C MET A 1148 -1.65 -46.61 23.32
N ARG A 1149 -0.89 -47.38 22.54
CA ARG A 1149 0.25 -48.16 23.01
C ARG A 1149 1.49 -47.78 22.21
N PHE A 1150 2.56 -47.41 22.92
CA PHE A 1150 3.80 -46.90 22.34
C PHE A 1150 5.03 -47.53 22.99
N ASN A 1151 6.00 -47.92 22.17
CA ASN A 1151 7.37 -48.20 22.60
C ASN A 1151 8.08 -46.89 23.02
N PHE A 1152 7.91 -45.83 22.22
CA PHE A 1152 8.32 -44.46 22.52
C PHE A 1152 7.50 -43.47 21.67
N LEU A 1153 7.63 -42.17 21.95
CA LEU A 1153 7.00 -41.11 21.15
C LEU A 1153 8.05 -40.43 20.25
N LEU A 1154 7.72 -40.22 18.99
CA LEU A 1154 8.52 -39.47 18.01
C LEU A 1154 8.69 -38.01 18.43
N VAL A 1155 7.68 -37.39 19.04
CA VAL A 1155 7.81 -36.07 19.67
C VAL A 1155 8.97 -36.05 20.67
N LYS A 1156 9.01 -37.01 21.61
CA LYS A 1156 10.08 -37.14 22.63
C LYS A 1156 11.43 -37.61 22.07
N TRP A 1157 11.43 -38.23 20.89
CA TRP A 1157 12.67 -38.52 20.16
C TRP A 1157 13.20 -37.25 19.47
N ALA A 1158 12.34 -36.40 18.91
CA ALA A 1158 12.71 -35.17 18.23
C ALA A 1158 13.14 -34.04 19.18
N GLU A 1159 12.65 -34.04 20.43
CA GLU A 1159 13.12 -33.17 21.52
C GLU A 1159 14.63 -33.34 21.84
N LYS A 1160 15.26 -34.47 21.47
CA LYS A 1160 16.67 -34.74 21.78
C LYS A 1160 17.62 -33.85 20.96
N PRO A 1161 18.54 -33.09 21.59
CA PRO A 1161 19.47 -32.19 20.88
C PRO A 1161 20.30 -32.89 19.80
N GLU A 1162 20.74 -34.12 20.05
CA GLU A 1162 21.48 -34.96 19.09
C GLU A 1162 20.76 -35.12 17.74
N ASN A 1163 19.44 -35.31 17.79
CA ASN A 1163 18.64 -35.60 16.60
C ASN A 1163 18.35 -34.31 15.81
N LYS A 1164 18.19 -33.19 16.53
CA LYS A 1164 18.13 -31.85 15.92
C LYS A 1164 19.45 -31.45 15.25
N GLN A 1165 20.59 -31.75 15.88
CA GLN A 1165 21.90 -31.53 15.28
C GLN A 1165 22.11 -32.41 14.03
N ALA A 1166 21.84 -33.72 14.14
CA ALA A 1166 21.91 -34.64 13.01
C ALA A 1166 21.05 -34.18 11.82
N TRP A 1167 19.84 -33.65 12.08
CA TRP A 1167 19.03 -33.06 11.01
C TRP A 1167 19.66 -31.80 10.40
N GLN A 1168 20.24 -30.89 11.20
CA GLN A 1168 20.96 -29.72 10.67
C GLN A 1168 22.13 -30.10 9.75
N GLU A 1169 22.87 -31.17 10.08
CA GLU A 1169 23.94 -31.71 9.24
C GLU A 1169 23.40 -32.29 7.92
N ILE A 1170 22.29 -33.05 7.98
CA ILE A 1170 21.56 -33.55 6.80
C ILE A 1170 21.07 -32.38 5.92
N MET A 1171 20.48 -31.33 6.52
CA MET A 1171 20.01 -30.14 5.81
C MET A 1171 21.15 -29.43 5.08
N GLN A 1172 22.30 -29.24 5.72
CA GLN A 1172 23.48 -28.61 5.09
C GLN A 1172 24.02 -29.46 3.93
N LYS A 1173 24.18 -30.77 4.12
CA LYS A 1173 24.70 -31.68 3.09
C LYS A 1173 23.77 -31.76 1.86
N HIS A 1174 22.46 -31.86 2.08
CA HIS A 1174 21.47 -32.08 1.02
C HIS A 1174 20.74 -30.81 0.57
N LYS A 1175 21.11 -29.64 1.11
CA LYS A 1175 20.54 -28.31 0.80
C LYS A 1175 19.02 -28.24 1.01
N LEU A 1176 18.55 -28.87 2.08
CA LEU A 1176 17.12 -28.89 2.42
C LEU A 1176 16.66 -27.51 2.92
N THR A 1177 15.42 -27.17 2.60
CA THR A 1177 14.81 -25.86 2.85
C THR A 1177 13.80 -25.87 4.01
N HIS A 1178 13.38 -27.06 4.47
CA HIS A 1178 12.42 -27.23 5.56
C HIS A 1178 13.05 -27.91 6.77
N ASN A 1179 12.66 -27.45 7.97
CA ASN A 1179 13.18 -27.89 9.25
C ASN A 1179 12.03 -28.28 10.20
N PRO A 1180 11.71 -29.58 10.34
CA PRO A 1180 10.62 -30.03 11.22
C PRO A 1180 10.96 -29.89 12.71
N PHE A 1181 12.19 -29.51 13.08
CA PHE A 1181 12.62 -29.28 14.46
C PHE A 1181 12.42 -27.82 14.92
N GLU A 1182 11.68 -27.00 14.15
CA GLU A 1182 11.21 -25.67 14.56
C GLU A 1182 9.89 -25.75 15.35
N ASP A 1183 8.94 -26.60 14.93
CA ASP A 1183 7.70 -26.90 15.65
C ASP A 1183 7.54 -28.43 15.77
N ILE A 1184 8.14 -28.98 16.84
CA ILE A 1184 8.21 -30.43 17.07
C ILE A 1184 6.80 -31.01 17.31
N GLU A 1185 5.92 -30.29 18.01
CA GLU A 1185 4.57 -30.78 18.32
C GLU A 1185 3.71 -30.80 17.05
N CYS A 1186 3.78 -29.78 16.19
CA CYS A 1186 3.03 -29.74 14.93
C CYS A 1186 3.51 -30.81 13.93
N HIS A 1187 4.81 -31.07 13.85
CA HIS A 1187 5.38 -31.95 12.83
C HIS A 1187 5.47 -33.43 13.22
N PHE A 1188 5.74 -33.78 14.49
CA PHE A 1188 5.94 -35.19 14.88
C PHE A 1188 4.70 -35.88 15.48
N SER A 1189 3.74 -35.14 16.05
CA SER A 1189 2.54 -35.74 16.66
C SER A 1189 1.69 -36.57 15.68
N PHE A 1190 1.69 -36.23 14.40
CA PHE A 1190 1.00 -37.01 13.36
C PHE A 1190 1.74 -38.29 12.97
N GLY A 1191 3.07 -38.36 13.17
CA GLY A 1191 3.84 -39.60 13.04
C GLY A 1191 3.54 -40.57 14.18
N ASP A 1192 3.40 -40.06 15.41
CA ASP A 1192 2.93 -40.87 16.54
C ASP A 1192 1.49 -41.35 16.32
N ALA A 1193 0.60 -40.52 15.75
CA ALA A 1193 -0.76 -40.92 15.38
C ALA A 1193 -0.81 -42.04 14.31
N ALA A 1194 0.13 -42.07 13.36
CA ALA A 1194 0.25 -43.16 12.38
C ALA A 1194 0.69 -44.48 13.04
N ALA A 1195 1.62 -44.42 14.00
CA ALA A 1195 2.16 -45.59 14.69
C ALA A 1195 1.14 -46.33 15.58
N ILE A 1196 0.00 -45.72 15.91
CA ILE A 1196 -1.09 -46.40 16.62
C ILE A 1196 -1.93 -47.29 15.68
N GLY A 1197 -1.72 -47.28 14.36
CA GLY A 1197 -2.31 -48.23 13.40
C GLY A 1197 -3.82 -48.49 13.57
N ALA A 1198 -4.66 -47.47 13.41
CA ALA A 1198 -6.11 -47.66 13.50
C ALA A 1198 -6.67 -48.42 12.28
N PRO A 1199 -7.55 -49.43 12.46
CA PRO A 1199 -8.19 -50.14 11.35
C PRO A 1199 -9.15 -49.20 10.61
N ASN A 1200 -8.65 -48.66 9.51
CA ASN A 1200 -9.33 -47.70 8.64
C ASN A 1200 -9.43 -48.35 7.27
N ILE A 1201 -10.57 -48.98 6.99
CA ILE A 1201 -10.78 -49.87 5.83
C ILE A 1201 -12.00 -49.35 5.06
N LEU A 1202 -11.81 -48.77 3.89
CA LEU A 1202 -12.85 -48.06 3.15
C LEU A 1202 -13.36 -48.91 1.97
N SER A 1203 -14.68 -49.07 1.86
CA SER A 1203 -15.26 -49.80 0.74
C SER A 1203 -15.25 -48.96 -0.54
N MET A 1204 -14.42 -49.34 -1.51
CA MET A 1204 -14.41 -48.78 -2.87
C MET A 1204 -15.51 -49.35 -3.78
N ASN A 1205 -16.37 -50.24 -3.27
CA ASN A 1205 -17.36 -50.96 -4.08
C ASN A 1205 -18.36 -50.01 -4.75
N LYS A 1206 -18.78 -48.92 -4.10
CA LYS A 1206 -19.71 -47.96 -4.70
C LYS A 1206 -19.13 -47.28 -5.93
N ALA A 1207 -17.89 -46.77 -5.85
CA ALA A 1207 -17.21 -46.18 -6.99
C ALA A 1207 -17.07 -47.18 -8.16
N ARG A 1208 -16.67 -48.43 -7.85
CA ARG A 1208 -16.56 -49.53 -8.84
C ARG A 1208 -17.90 -49.83 -9.53
N CYS A 1209 -19.00 -49.91 -8.77
CA CYS A 1209 -20.34 -50.11 -9.34
C CYS A 1209 -20.83 -48.95 -10.23
N PHE A 1210 -20.33 -47.74 -10.02
CA PHE A 1210 -20.62 -46.58 -10.88
C PHE A 1210 -19.69 -46.49 -12.12
N GLY A 1211 -18.62 -47.31 -12.18
CA GLY A 1211 -17.72 -47.43 -13.33
C GLY A 1211 -16.24 -47.11 -13.06
N TRP A 1212 -15.85 -46.83 -11.81
CA TRP A 1212 -14.45 -46.53 -11.47
C TRP A 1212 -13.55 -47.77 -11.55
N THR A 1213 -12.49 -47.69 -12.34
CA THR A 1213 -11.49 -48.76 -12.57
C THR A 1213 -10.07 -48.38 -12.17
N GLY A 1214 -9.85 -47.15 -11.66
CA GLY A 1214 -8.51 -46.67 -11.31
C GLY A 1214 -7.84 -47.47 -10.19
N HIS A 1215 -6.55 -47.72 -10.36
CA HIS A 1215 -5.71 -48.57 -9.51
C HIS A 1215 -4.34 -47.89 -9.30
N VAL A 1216 -3.81 -48.01 -8.08
CA VAL A 1216 -2.47 -47.56 -7.66
C VAL A 1216 -1.93 -48.55 -6.63
N ASP A 1217 -0.63 -48.85 -6.71
CA ASP A 1217 0.14 -49.50 -5.64
C ASP A 1217 0.62 -48.47 -4.61
N THR A 1218 0.41 -48.79 -3.33
CA THR A 1218 0.64 -47.88 -2.21
C THR A 1218 2.13 -47.69 -1.90
N LEU A 1219 2.99 -48.69 -2.11
CA LEU A 1219 4.44 -48.55 -1.88
C LEU A 1219 5.09 -47.72 -2.99
N GLU A 1220 4.71 -47.96 -4.26
CA GLU A 1220 5.16 -47.16 -5.40
C GLU A 1220 4.73 -45.69 -5.25
N SER A 1221 3.46 -45.44 -4.91
CA SER A 1221 2.97 -44.08 -4.69
C SER A 1221 3.63 -43.39 -3.49
N LEU A 1222 4.00 -44.12 -2.43
CA LEU A 1222 4.67 -43.54 -1.27
C LEU A 1222 6.13 -43.19 -1.57
N HIS A 1223 6.85 -44.07 -2.28
CA HIS A 1223 8.20 -43.77 -2.78
C HIS A 1223 8.20 -42.56 -3.71
N LYS A 1224 7.22 -42.46 -4.62
CA LYS A 1224 7.02 -41.27 -5.44
C LYS A 1224 6.78 -40.02 -4.59
N ALA A 1225 5.91 -40.08 -3.58
CA ALA A 1225 5.63 -38.94 -2.69
C ALA A 1225 6.86 -38.50 -1.87
N TYR A 1226 7.69 -39.42 -1.37
CA TYR A 1226 8.96 -39.07 -0.72
C TYR A 1226 10.00 -38.50 -1.71
N SER A 1227 10.01 -38.99 -2.95
CA SER A 1227 10.84 -38.42 -4.03
C SER A 1227 10.41 -36.99 -4.39
N GLU A 1228 9.10 -36.72 -4.41
CA GLU A 1228 8.55 -35.37 -4.60
C GLU A 1228 8.85 -34.45 -3.39
N LEU A 1229 8.77 -34.97 -2.16
CA LEU A 1229 9.19 -34.25 -0.93
C LEU A 1229 10.70 -33.95 -0.92
N HIS A 1230 11.54 -34.81 -1.51
CA HIS A 1230 12.94 -34.48 -1.77
C HIS A 1230 13.09 -33.34 -2.80
N ASN A 1231 12.36 -33.40 -3.91
CA ASN A 1231 12.40 -32.37 -4.96
C ASN A 1231 11.96 -30.98 -4.49
N VAL A 1232 11.07 -30.88 -3.48
CA VAL A 1232 10.71 -29.60 -2.83
C VAL A 1232 11.60 -29.22 -1.64
N GLY A 1233 12.66 -29.99 -1.37
CA GLY A 1233 13.69 -29.67 -0.37
C GLY A 1233 13.35 -30.04 1.08
N MET A 1234 12.42 -30.98 1.30
CA MET A 1234 11.94 -31.34 2.65
C MET A 1234 12.55 -32.63 3.20
N LEU A 1235 12.95 -33.55 2.33
CA LEU A 1235 13.62 -34.81 2.71
C LEU A 1235 14.96 -34.97 1.95
N PRO A 1236 15.95 -35.67 2.52
CA PRO A 1236 17.11 -36.10 1.75
C PRO A 1236 16.71 -37.12 0.67
N PRO A 1237 17.53 -37.31 -0.38
CA PRO A 1237 17.26 -38.29 -1.43
C PRO A 1237 17.30 -39.71 -0.87
N MET A 1238 16.37 -40.55 -1.33
CA MET A 1238 16.38 -41.98 -1.04
C MET A 1238 17.45 -42.70 -1.88
N VAL A 1239 18.01 -43.77 -1.33
CA VAL A 1239 19.14 -44.51 -1.92
C VAL A 1239 18.74 -45.69 -2.80
N ALA A 1240 17.45 -46.04 -2.85
CA ALA A 1240 16.97 -47.23 -3.56
C ALA A 1240 15.55 -47.06 -4.11
N ASP A 1241 15.27 -47.69 -5.25
CA ASP A 1241 14.00 -47.62 -5.97
C ASP A 1241 12.83 -48.29 -5.22
N ALA A 1242 11.59 -47.98 -5.61
CA ALA A 1242 10.39 -48.62 -5.08
C ALA A 1242 10.37 -50.15 -5.30
N LYS A 1243 9.59 -50.85 -4.47
CA LYS A 1243 9.16 -52.24 -4.71
C LYS A 1243 7.64 -52.29 -4.57
N PRO A 1244 6.87 -52.41 -5.67
CA PRO A 1244 5.42 -52.50 -5.58
C PRO A 1244 4.98 -53.84 -5.01
N LEU A 1245 3.73 -53.93 -4.52
CA LEU A 1245 3.15 -55.13 -3.90
C LEU A 1245 2.57 -56.14 -4.95
N MET A 1246 3.25 -56.28 -6.10
CA MET A 1246 2.85 -57.15 -7.22
C MET A 1246 3.25 -58.62 -7.02
#